data_AF-A0A356DV44-F1
#
_entry.id   AF-A0A356DV44-F1
#
_cell.length_a   1.000
_cell.length_b   1.000
_cell.length_c   1.000
_cell.angle_alpha   90.00
_cell.angle_beta   90.00
_cell.angle_gamma   90.00
#
_symmetry.space_group_name_H-M   'P 1'
#
loop_
_entity.id
_entity.type
_entity.pdbx_description
1 polymer ?
#
loop_
_entity_poly.entity_id
_entity_poly.type
_entity_poly.pdbx_seq_one_letter_code
_entity_poly.pdbx_strand_id
1 'polypeptide(L)'
;MSRKMKTISKYLTFMIILAILLSACNQNAAVTPTAEPTAIAPLPTPNVNIDSGPDVEEAALAYMEFWKIEDYQSMYEQLSRLTKDAVTPEDFENSHRDTAKKLTMQGVEFQILSTMLNITTAQVNYQVDYDTALLGTISRQTIMNMILEDGVWHVQWDAGMMLPELAGGNYLELVIEVPARGNIYASDASNNYPLVSFEDVVTITVTPGNIEEDTENDMVALLAEILERPEDSIRAEYANVAGYQYAIIGDITAEVAEQYYDRLTSYAGIGLESFKARFYHDGGIAPHVTGYVLNVPAENLEYYQRLGYTGDEKIGYSGLEAWGEQYLAGTHGADLYVKDQQGQVLTKIAESDAKPAQSIYTTIESQLQYWLQQSMGDNVGAIVVMERDTSKVIAMVSTPGFDPNVFVGQFYTSYSIAEVTQNPYNPMYNRAAQGVYPPGSVFKIVTMAAALETGVFTKDYPYFCDSLWYELDGWVGKDWTYDKGFGASGLLTLQQGLMRSCNPWFWHIAYTLWNDGYQTAIPDVAAGFGLGKPTGIEIPEFEGNINMTPTDINEYVQMAIGQSTLQNSPLQIANFVAAVGNGGTLHQPTVVDRIGMTGQEPIYKFEPKEIGTLPVTPENLEAVQQAMTMVIRNPSGTANFQFQNYPWNIAGKTGTAENSTGTPHAWFAGYTFEEDPDRPDIAIAIILENAGEGSEMAAPLFRRIVSLYFTNMENAGGIMPWESAPYIPAQPDEE
;
A
#
# COMPACT_ATOMS: atom_id res chain seq x y z
N MET A 1 61.06 -19.96 -27.13
CA MET A 1 61.99 -20.98 -26.61
C MET A 1 61.44 -22.35 -27.01
N SER A 2 62.31 -23.18 -27.58
CA SER A 2 62.09 -24.50 -28.18
C SER A 2 61.26 -25.48 -27.34
N ARG A 3 60.26 -26.14 -27.97
CA ARG A 3 60.15 -27.61 -28.15
C ARG A 3 58.83 -27.91 -28.89
N LYS A 4 58.88 -28.47 -30.11
CA LYS A 4 59.09 -29.89 -30.45
C LYS A 4 57.97 -30.77 -29.88
N MET A 5 57.40 -31.75 -30.57
CA MET A 5 57.60 -32.38 -31.88
C MET A 5 56.45 -33.40 -31.97
N LYS A 6 55.73 -33.51 -33.09
CA LYS A 6 55.96 -34.51 -34.16
C LYS A 6 55.85 -35.96 -33.64
N THR A 7 55.23 -36.92 -34.31
CA THR A 7 54.69 -37.13 -35.67
C THR A 7 54.17 -38.58 -35.64
N ILE A 8 53.44 -39.08 -36.65
CA ILE A 8 53.92 -40.04 -37.70
C ILE A 8 52.64 -40.81 -38.10
N SER A 9 52.27 -41.11 -39.35
CA SER A 9 52.93 -41.00 -40.66
C SER A 9 52.08 -41.70 -41.74
N LYS A 10 52.01 -41.06 -42.93
CA LYS A 10 52.20 -41.57 -44.33
C LYS A 10 51.32 -42.73 -44.83
N TYR A 11 50.90 -42.81 -46.09
CA TYR A 11 51.58 -42.60 -47.39
C TYR A 11 50.53 -42.07 -48.43
N LEU A 12 50.79 -41.42 -49.58
CA LEU A 12 51.69 -41.73 -50.71
C LEU A 12 51.54 -40.56 -51.76
N THR A 13 52.51 -39.67 -52.04
CA THR A 13 53.56 -39.60 -53.11
C THR A 13 53.17 -39.44 -54.60
N PHE A 14 53.92 -38.54 -55.31
CA PHE A 14 54.19 -38.35 -56.78
C PHE A 14 53.20 -37.47 -57.61
N MET A 15 53.54 -36.42 -58.38
CA MET A 15 54.76 -35.94 -59.09
C MET A 15 54.77 -34.37 -59.29
N ILE A 16 55.85 -33.61 -59.00
CA ILE A 16 56.90 -32.99 -59.91
C ILE A 16 56.41 -31.73 -60.71
N ILE A 17 56.75 -30.47 -60.32
CA ILE A 17 57.93 -29.59 -60.69
C ILE A 17 57.99 -29.26 -62.20
N LEU A 18 57.76 -28.04 -62.73
CA LEU A 18 58.47 -26.73 -62.68
C LEU A 18 59.93 -26.69 -63.21
N ALA A 19 60.11 -26.35 -64.49
CA ALA A 19 61.27 -25.68 -65.13
C ALA A 19 61.06 -25.71 -66.68
N ILE A 20 61.51 -24.82 -67.57
CA ILE A 20 61.99 -23.42 -67.61
C ILE A 20 62.43 -23.20 -69.09
N LEU A 21 62.06 -22.04 -69.68
CA LEU A 21 62.79 -21.26 -70.70
C LEU A 21 62.79 -21.59 -72.23
N LEU A 22 62.46 -20.50 -72.94
CA LEU A 22 63.14 -19.85 -74.09
C LEU A 22 62.86 -20.33 -75.54
N SER A 23 62.06 -19.51 -76.23
CA SER A 23 62.33 -18.87 -77.54
C SER A 23 63.05 -19.66 -78.64
N ALA A 24 62.37 -19.89 -79.77
CA ALA A 24 62.53 -19.11 -81.02
C ALA A 24 62.01 -19.87 -82.27
N CYS A 25 61.25 -19.13 -83.08
CA CYS A 25 61.19 -19.10 -84.56
C CYS A 25 60.97 -20.35 -85.44
N ASN A 26 59.94 -20.17 -86.28
CA ASN A 26 59.85 -20.41 -87.73
C ASN A 26 59.50 -21.79 -88.33
N GLN A 27 58.28 -21.78 -88.90
CA GLN A 27 57.92 -22.03 -90.30
C GLN A 27 57.89 -23.45 -90.92
N ASN A 28 56.72 -23.65 -91.56
CA ASN A 28 56.37 -24.45 -92.73
C ASN A 28 56.23 -25.96 -92.53
N ALA A 29 55.29 -26.69 -93.11
CA ALA A 29 53.98 -26.50 -93.76
C ALA A 29 53.69 -27.88 -94.39
N ALA A 30 52.49 -28.46 -94.24
CA ALA A 30 51.90 -29.33 -95.28
C ALA A 30 50.47 -29.80 -94.93
N VAL A 31 49.53 -29.21 -95.67
CA VAL A 31 48.39 -29.77 -96.43
C VAL A 31 47.33 -30.68 -95.76
N THR A 32 46.10 -30.21 -95.99
CA THR A 32 44.71 -30.63 -95.71
C THR A 32 44.28 -32.01 -96.25
N PRO A 33 43.22 -32.60 -95.65
CA PRO A 33 42.02 -32.96 -96.41
C PRO A 33 40.71 -32.41 -95.80
N THR A 34 39.71 -32.29 -96.66
CA THR A 34 38.49 -31.48 -96.54
C THR A 34 37.29 -32.25 -95.94
N ALA A 35 36.62 -31.58 -94.99
CA ALA A 35 35.20 -31.55 -94.58
C ALA A 35 34.38 -32.84 -94.30
N GLU A 36 33.98 -32.96 -93.02
CA GLU A 36 32.69 -33.48 -92.56
C GLU A 36 32.00 -32.42 -91.64
N PRO A 37 30.66 -32.41 -91.50
CA PRO A 37 29.90 -31.28 -90.95
C PRO A 37 29.93 -31.14 -89.42
N THR A 38 29.90 -29.90 -88.97
CA THR A 38 30.04 -29.40 -87.59
C THR A 38 28.88 -29.80 -86.66
N ALA A 39 29.21 -30.34 -85.49
CA ALA A 39 28.29 -30.59 -84.38
C ALA A 39 27.91 -29.29 -83.65
N ILE A 40 26.64 -29.18 -83.29
CA ILE A 40 26.03 -28.03 -82.58
C ILE A 40 26.50 -28.03 -81.11
N ALA A 41 26.89 -26.86 -80.60
CA ALA A 41 27.32 -26.68 -79.22
C ALA A 41 26.19 -26.99 -78.21
N PRO A 42 26.48 -27.64 -77.06
CA PRO A 42 25.49 -27.83 -76.01
C PRO A 42 25.08 -26.48 -75.41
N LEU A 43 23.79 -26.32 -75.15
CA LEU A 43 23.23 -25.15 -74.45
C LEU A 43 23.90 -25.01 -73.07
N PRO A 44 24.13 -23.77 -72.58
CA PRO A 44 24.63 -23.56 -71.22
C PRO A 44 23.64 -24.18 -70.21
N THR A 45 24.18 -24.75 -69.12
CA THR A 45 23.37 -25.20 -67.97
C THR A 45 22.49 -24.05 -67.49
N PRO A 46 21.19 -24.27 -67.24
CA PRO A 46 20.32 -23.23 -66.68
C PRO A 46 20.93 -22.73 -65.38
N ASN A 47 21.25 -21.44 -65.31
CA ASN A 47 21.55 -20.81 -64.04
C ASN A 47 20.20 -20.57 -63.35
N VAL A 48 19.76 -21.53 -62.53
CA VAL A 48 18.60 -21.33 -61.66
C VAL A 48 19.08 -20.44 -60.52
N ASN A 49 19.01 -19.12 -60.73
CA ASN A 49 19.13 -18.17 -59.64
C ASN A 49 17.82 -18.26 -58.86
N ILE A 50 17.78 -19.11 -57.83
CA ILE A 50 16.69 -19.10 -56.85
C ILE A 50 16.95 -17.84 -56.03
N ASP A 51 16.36 -16.72 -56.44
CA ASP A 51 16.14 -15.61 -55.53
C ASP A 51 15.30 -16.21 -54.40
N SER A 52 15.91 -16.47 -53.24
CA SER A 52 15.13 -16.90 -52.08
C SER A 52 14.29 -15.70 -51.70
N GLY A 53 12.99 -15.78 -51.95
CA GLY A 53 12.06 -14.76 -51.48
C GLY A 53 12.19 -14.57 -49.96
N PRO A 54 11.72 -13.44 -49.42
CA PRO A 54 11.73 -13.22 -47.97
C PRO A 54 11.06 -14.39 -47.24
N ASP A 55 11.58 -14.73 -46.06
CA ASP A 55 11.05 -15.83 -45.26
C ASP A 55 9.67 -15.45 -44.70
N VAL A 56 8.66 -16.23 -45.06
CA VAL A 56 7.28 -16.03 -44.63
C VAL A 56 7.11 -16.38 -43.16
N GLU A 57 7.85 -17.37 -42.64
CA GLU A 57 7.77 -17.77 -41.25
C GLU A 57 8.37 -16.69 -40.34
N GLU A 58 9.49 -16.11 -40.76
CA GLU A 58 10.10 -14.95 -40.09
C GLU A 58 9.14 -13.75 -40.05
N ALA A 59 8.46 -13.45 -41.17
CA ALA A 59 7.48 -12.35 -41.23
C ALA A 59 6.24 -12.62 -40.33
N ALA A 60 5.72 -13.85 -40.32
CA ALA A 60 4.59 -14.22 -39.46
C ALA A 60 4.96 -14.18 -37.97
N LEU A 61 6.16 -14.66 -37.60
CA LEU A 61 6.66 -14.56 -36.23
C LEU A 61 6.83 -13.10 -35.80
N ALA A 62 7.35 -12.24 -36.68
CA ALA A 62 7.46 -10.81 -36.38
C ALA A 62 6.09 -10.18 -36.08
N TYR A 63 5.04 -10.49 -36.86
CA TYR A 63 3.67 -10.05 -36.58
C TYR A 63 3.18 -10.54 -35.21
N MET A 64 3.38 -11.82 -34.92
CA MET A 64 2.96 -12.45 -33.67
C MET A 64 3.68 -11.84 -32.46
N GLU A 65 4.97 -11.54 -32.56
CA GLU A 65 5.73 -10.90 -31.48
C GLU A 65 5.23 -9.48 -31.18
N PHE A 66 4.85 -8.70 -32.21
CA PHE A 66 4.17 -7.41 -31.98
C PHE A 66 2.82 -7.59 -31.29
N TRP A 67 2.08 -8.65 -31.63
CA TRP A 67 0.82 -8.96 -30.97
C TRP A 67 1.01 -9.37 -29.50
N LYS A 68 2.04 -10.18 -29.17
CA LYS A 68 2.34 -10.57 -27.78
C LYS A 68 2.57 -9.37 -26.86
N ILE A 69 3.21 -8.32 -27.38
CA ILE A 69 3.46 -7.08 -26.62
C ILE A 69 2.39 -6.00 -26.86
N GLU A 70 1.30 -6.36 -27.55
CA GLU A 70 0.17 -5.49 -27.89
C GLU A 70 0.57 -4.19 -28.63
N ASP A 71 1.61 -4.26 -29.46
CA ASP A 71 2.02 -3.19 -30.37
C ASP A 71 1.17 -3.23 -31.66
N TYR A 72 -0.10 -2.83 -31.50
CA TYR A 72 -1.08 -2.83 -32.59
C TYR A 72 -0.69 -1.91 -33.75
N GLN A 73 0.09 -0.86 -33.48
CA GLN A 73 0.60 0.03 -34.53
C GLN A 73 1.57 -0.73 -35.44
N SER A 74 2.58 -1.40 -34.86
CA SER A 74 3.54 -2.19 -35.64
C SER A 74 2.88 -3.38 -36.33
N MET A 75 1.87 -4.01 -35.72
CA MET A 75 1.04 -5.02 -36.40
C MET A 75 0.32 -4.43 -37.61
N TYR A 76 -0.32 -3.26 -37.45
CA TYR A 76 -1.06 -2.61 -38.52
C TYR A 76 -0.16 -2.25 -39.71
N GLU A 77 1.08 -1.82 -39.45
CA GLU A 77 2.06 -1.50 -40.49
C GLU A 77 2.41 -2.71 -41.37
N GLN A 78 2.31 -3.93 -40.84
CA GLN A 78 2.54 -5.17 -41.58
C GLN A 78 1.33 -5.65 -42.40
N LEU A 79 0.17 -5.00 -42.29
CA LEU A 79 -1.01 -5.39 -43.06
C LEU A 79 -0.87 -5.05 -44.55
N SER A 80 -1.52 -5.86 -45.39
CA SER A 80 -1.59 -5.67 -46.84
C SER A 80 -2.33 -4.38 -47.20
N ARG A 81 -2.06 -3.82 -48.39
CA ARG A 81 -2.78 -2.63 -48.87
C ARG A 81 -4.29 -2.84 -48.87
N LEU A 82 -4.75 -4.00 -49.34
CA LEU A 82 -6.18 -4.34 -49.38
C LEU A 82 -6.82 -4.31 -47.99
N THR A 83 -6.13 -4.84 -46.98
CA THR A 83 -6.62 -4.82 -45.59
C THR A 83 -6.67 -3.38 -45.05
N LYS A 84 -5.64 -2.58 -45.31
CA LYS A 84 -5.58 -1.16 -44.89
C LYS A 84 -6.64 -0.28 -45.57
N ASP A 85 -7.10 -0.66 -46.76
CA ASP A 85 -8.21 -0.01 -47.45
C ASP A 85 -9.58 -0.37 -46.82
N ALA A 86 -9.67 -1.49 -46.10
CA ALA A 86 -10.90 -2.03 -45.53
C ALA A 86 -11.09 -1.74 -44.04
N VAL A 87 -10.00 -1.64 -43.28
CA VAL A 87 -10.01 -1.49 -41.82
C VAL A 87 -9.05 -0.37 -41.44
N THR A 88 -9.51 0.59 -40.64
CA THR A 88 -8.67 1.70 -40.17
C THR A 88 -7.72 1.22 -39.06
N PRO A 89 -6.62 1.95 -38.76
CA PRO A 89 -5.76 1.62 -37.63
C PRO A 89 -6.51 1.57 -36.29
N GLU A 90 -7.45 2.51 -36.10
CA GLU A 90 -8.26 2.62 -34.89
C GLU A 90 -9.24 1.44 -34.75
N ASP A 91 -9.93 1.05 -35.83
CA ASP A 91 -10.84 -0.12 -35.81
C ASP A 91 -10.07 -1.42 -35.58
N PHE A 92 -8.88 -1.54 -36.14
CA PHE A 92 -7.99 -2.68 -35.95
C PHE A 92 -7.56 -2.81 -34.48
N GLU A 93 -7.06 -1.73 -33.89
CA GLU A 93 -6.68 -1.70 -32.47
C GLU A 93 -7.88 -1.99 -31.56
N ASN A 94 -9.02 -1.32 -31.79
CA ASN A 94 -10.23 -1.52 -31.00
C ASN A 94 -10.72 -2.97 -31.05
N SER A 95 -10.63 -3.62 -32.22
CA SER A 95 -11.00 -5.03 -32.38
C SER A 95 -10.13 -5.97 -31.53
N HIS A 96 -8.81 -5.73 -31.49
CA HIS A 96 -7.90 -6.53 -30.66
C HIS A 96 -8.12 -6.25 -29.17
N ARG A 97 -8.23 -4.98 -28.76
CA ARG A 97 -8.49 -4.60 -27.37
C ARG A 97 -9.83 -5.15 -26.87
N ASP A 98 -10.89 -5.07 -27.68
CA ASP A 98 -12.18 -5.64 -27.31
C ASP A 98 -12.10 -7.15 -27.15
N THR A 99 -11.48 -7.84 -28.10
CA THR A 99 -11.25 -9.29 -28.02
C THR A 99 -10.46 -9.66 -26.76
N ALA A 100 -9.36 -8.95 -26.47
CA ALA A 100 -8.54 -9.18 -25.30
C ALA A 100 -9.31 -8.98 -23.99
N LYS A 101 -10.13 -7.92 -23.89
CA LYS A 101 -11.02 -7.70 -22.74
C LYS A 101 -12.04 -8.81 -22.58
N LYS A 102 -12.74 -9.20 -23.66
CA LYS A 102 -13.76 -10.26 -23.60
C LYS A 102 -13.17 -11.63 -23.30
N LEU A 103 -11.92 -11.88 -23.69
CA LEU A 103 -11.18 -13.06 -23.29
C LEU A 103 -10.64 -12.99 -21.87
N THR A 104 -10.65 -11.83 -21.20
CA THR A 104 -9.92 -11.59 -19.94
C THR A 104 -8.41 -11.88 -20.07
N MET A 105 -7.84 -11.53 -21.22
CA MET A 105 -6.49 -11.92 -21.64
C MET A 105 -5.41 -11.31 -20.74
N GLN A 106 -4.57 -12.19 -20.18
CA GLN A 106 -3.36 -11.86 -19.42
C GLN A 106 -2.08 -12.03 -20.27
N GLY A 107 -2.15 -12.89 -21.29
CA GLY A 107 -1.07 -13.11 -22.24
C GLY A 107 -1.52 -13.96 -23.42
N VAL A 108 -0.70 -14.01 -24.46
CA VAL A 108 -0.94 -14.81 -25.65
C VAL A 108 0.36 -15.45 -26.14
N GLU A 109 0.29 -16.72 -26.50
CA GLU A 109 1.40 -17.46 -27.09
C GLU A 109 1.00 -18.03 -28.45
N PHE A 110 1.99 -18.17 -29.33
CA PHE A 110 1.79 -18.63 -30.69
C PHE A 110 2.72 -19.79 -31.03
N GLN A 111 2.20 -20.75 -31.80
CA GLN A 111 3.00 -21.83 -32.38
C GLN A 111 2.64 -22.01 -33.85
N ILE A 112 3.61 -21.82 -34.74
CA ILE A 112 3.45 -22.14 -36.16
C ILE A 112 3.40 -23.67 -36.32
N LEU A 113 2.35 -24.15 -36.97
CA LEU A 113 2.10 -25.57 -37.21
C LEU A 113 2.57 -26.00 -38.60
N SER A 114 2.28 -25.17 -39.60
CA SER A 114 2.72 -25.40 -40.98
C SER A 114 2.60 -24.15 -41.83
N THR A 115 3.38 -24.09 -42.91
CA THR A 115 3.37 -22.99 -43.86
C THR A 115 3.21 -23.52 -45.28
N MET A 116 2.27 -22.96 -46.03
CA MET A 116 2.06 -23.24 -47.45
C MET A 116 2.44 -22.00 -48.26
N LEU A 117 3.37 -22.15 -49.19
CA LEU A 117 3.92 -21.07 -49.98
C LEU A 117 3.52 -21.21 -51.46
N ASN A 118 3.11 -20.11 -52.06
CA ASN A 118 2.94 -19.93 -53.50
C ASN A 118 3.76 -18.71 -53.96
N ILE A 119 3.77 -18.40 -55.26
CA ILE A 119 4.67 -17.38 -55.85
C ILE A 119 4.48 -16.00 -55.20
N THR A 120 3.24 -15.61 -54.91
CA THR A 120 2.91 -14.27 -54.36
C THR A 120 1.99 -14.33 -53.15
N THR A 121 1.62 -15.52 -52.68
CA THR A 121 0.71 -15.72 -51.55
C THR A 121 1.23 -16.82 -50.65
N ALA A 122 0.92 -16.74 -49.36
CA ALA A 122 1.25 -17.76 -48.40
C ALA A 122 0.13 -17.93 -47.37
N GLN A 123 0.07 -19.11 -46.77
CA GLN A 123 -0.82 -19.44 -45.67
C GLN A 123 0.00 -20.03 -44.54
N VAL A 124 -0.02 -19.38 -43.38
CA VAL A 124 0.65 -19.84 -42.16
C VAL A 124 -0.44 -20.36 -41.22
N ASN A 125 -0.47 -21.68 -41.01
CA ASN A 125 -1.34 -22.30 -40.02
C ASN A 125 -0.65 -22.25 -38.66
N TYR A 126 -1.31 -21.71 -37.65
CA TYR A 126 -0.75 -21.57 -36.31
C TYR A 126 -1.79 -21.89 -35.24
N GLN A 127 -1.29 -22.24 -34.07
CA GLN A 127 -2.05 -22.28 -32.84
C GLN A 127 -1.82 -20.98 -32.07
N VAL A 128 -2.89 -20.41 -31.55
CA VAL A 128 -2.89 -19.31 -30.57
C VAL A 128 -3.42 -19.83 -29.25
N ASP A 129 -2.68 -19.59 -28.18
CA ASP A 129 -3.00 -19.98 -26.81
C ASP A 129 -3.14 -18.70 -25.97
N TYR A 130 -4.37 -18.37 -25.59
CA TYR A 130 -4.66 -17.25 -24.71
C TYR A 130 -4.62 -17.69 -23.25
N ASP A 131 -3.80 -17.04 -22.44
CA ASP A 131 -3.87 -17.12 -20.98
C ASP A 131 -4.88 -16.08 -20.49
N THR A 132 -5.83 -16.49 -19.66
CA THR A 132 -6.97 -15.66 -19.28
C THR A 132 -7.15 -15.63 -17.76
N ALA A 133 -7.68 -14.53 -17.23
CA ALA A 133 -7.93 -14.39 -15.80
C ALA A 133 -9.05 -15.30 -15.30
N LEU A 134 -10.12 -15.47 -16.09
CA LEU A 134 -11.34 -16.18 -15.65
C LEU A 134 -11.57 -17.53 -16.32
N LEU A 135 -11.19 -17.69 -17.59
CA LEU A 135 -11.69 -18.76 -18.47
C LEU A 135 -10.68 -19.90 -18.69
N GLY A 136 -9.55 -19.87 -17.97
CA GLY A 136 -8.41 -20.77 -18.18
C GLY A 136 -7.73 -20.53 -19.54
N THR A 137 -6.98 -21.51 -20.04
CA THR A 137 -6.31 -21.38 -21.33
C THR A 137 -7.28 -21.63 -22.49
N ILE A 138 -7.40 -20.67 -23.41
CA ILE A 138 -8.21 -20.81 -24.63
C ILE A 138 -7.27 -21.02 -25.83
N SER A 139 -7.27 -22.23 -26.38
CA SER A 139 -6.46 -22.60 -27.54
C SER A 139 -7.29 -22.67 -28.81
N ARG A 140 -6.81 -22.07 -29.90
CA ARG A 140 -7.41 -22.19 -31.25
C ARG A 140 -6.37 -22.36 -32.32
N GLN A 141 -6.70 -23.15 -33.34
CA GLN A 141 -5.93 -23.21 -34.58
C GLN A 141 -6.59 -22.34 -35.63
N THR A 142 -5.81 -21.49 -36.28
CA THR A 142 -6.29 -20.58 -37.32
C THR A 142 -5.22 -20.39 -38.40
N ILE A 143 -5.53 -19.56 -39.40
CA ILE A 143 -4.72 -19.37 -40.61
C ILE A 143 -4.45 -17.88 -40.79
N MET A 144 -3.18 -17.52 -40.95
CA MET A 144 -2.73 -16.20 -41.38
C MET A 144 -2.49 -16.25 -42.88
N ASN A 145 -3.33 -15.54 -43.64
CA ASN A 145 -3.12 -15.36 -45.08
C ASN A 145 -2.13 -14.20 -45.29
N MET A 146 -1.16 -14.38 -46.17
CA MET A 146 -0.14 -13.38 -46.47
C MET A 146 0.00 -13.18 -47.98
N ILE A 147 0.31 -11.95 -48.38
CA ILE A 147 0.56 -11.56 -49.76
C ILE A 147 1.90 -10.85 -49.88
N LEU A 148 2.65 -11.14 -50.95
CA LEU A 148 3.93 -10.51 -51.23
C LEU A 148 3.70 -9.21 -52.02
N GLU A 149 3.97 -8.06 -51.40
CA GLU A 149 3.87 -6.73 -52.03
C GLU A 149 5.23 -6.03 -51.93
N ASP A 150 5.73 -5.49 -53.04
CA ASP A 150 7.02 -4.77 -53.10
C ASP A 150 8.22 -5.52 -52.47
N GLY A 151 8.17 -6.87 -52.50
CA GLY A 151 9.23 -7.73 -51.96
C GLY A 151 9.15 -7.97 -50.45
N VAL A 152 8.03 -7.65 -49.81
CA VAL A 152 7.78 -7.86 -48.37
C VAL A 152 6.47 -8.63 -48.18
N TRP A 153 6.44 -9.58 -47.25
CA TRP A 153 5.21 -10.29 -46.89
C TRP A 153 4.33 -9.42 -46.01
N HIS A 154 3.07 -9.29 -46.39
CA HIS A 154 2.07 -8.54 -45.67
C HIS A 154 0.90 -9.42 -45.26
N VAL A 155 0.36 -9.18 -44.07
CA VAL A 155 -0.77 -9.94 -43.51
C VAL A 155 -2.09 -9.47 -44.13
N GLN A 156 -2.90 -10.41 -44.62
CA GLN A 156 -4.27 -10.19 -45.04
C GLN A 156 -5.21 -10.44 -43.85
N TRP A 157 -5.32 -9.44 -42.98
CA TRP A 157 -6.03 -9.60 -41.70
C TRP A 157 -7.54 -9.64 -41.87
N ASP A 158 -8.15 -10.54 -41.10
CA ASP A 158 -9.55 -10.55 -40.71
C ASP A 158 -9.68 -11.04 -39.26
N ALA A 159 -10.82 -10.77 -38.61
CA ALA A 159 -11.00 -11.10 -37.19
C ALA A 159 -10.91 -12.61 -36.87
N GLY A 160 -11.11 -13.48 -37.88
CA GLY A 160 -10.91 -14.93 -37.79
C GLY A 160 -9.48 -15.35 -37.44
N MET A 161 -8.50 -14.46 -37.66
CA MET A 161 -7.12 -14.65 -37.22
C MET A 161 -6.95 -14.53 -35.71
N MET A 162 -7.83 -13.79 -35.02
CA MET A 162 -7.83 -13.74 -33.56
C MET A 162 -8.46 -15.00 -32.98
N LEU A 163 -9.68 -15.30 -33.43
CA LEU A 163 -10.42 -16.50 -33.11
C LEU A 163 -11.22 -16.91 -34.35
N PRO A 164 -11.17 -18.17 -34.81
CA PRO A 164 -11.92 -18.62 -35.99
C PRO A 164 -13.42 -18.28 -35.93
N GLU A 165 -13.99 -18.27 -34.74
CA GLU A 165 -15.40 -17.97 -34.49
C GLU A 165 -15.80 -16.51 -34.81
N LEU A 166 -14.84 -15.59 -34.89
CA LEU A 166 -15.05 -14.17 -35.26
C LEU A 166 -15.16 -13.93 -36.76
N ALA A 167 -14.85 -14.94 -37.58
CA ALA A 167 -14.99 -14.84 -39.03
C ALA A 167 -16.42 -14.48 -39.45
N GLY A 168 -16.56 -13.65 -40.49
CA GLY A 168 -17.87 -13.19 -40.98
C GLY A 168 -18.49 -12.03 -40.20
N GLY A 169 -17.72 -11.40 -39.31
CA GLY A 169 -18.16 -10.25 -38.51
C GLY A 169 -18.98 -10.65 -37.28
N ASN A 170 -18.78 -11.87 -36.78
CA ASN A 170 -19.23 -12.27 -35.45
C ASN A 170 -18.40 -11.54 -34.38
N TYR A 171 -18.91 -11.47 -33.16
CA TYR A 171 -18.23 -10.82 -32.04
C TYR A 171 -18.38 -11.62 -30.74
N LEU A 172 -17.50 -11.35 -29.77
CA LEU A 172 -17.56 -11.95 -28.45
C LEU A 172 -18.52 -11.18 -27.53
N GLU A 173 -19.27 -11.90 -26.71
CA GLU A 173 -19.97 -11.35 -25.58
C GLU A 173 -19.55 -12.11 -24.31
N LEU A 174 -18.94 -11.39 -23.38
CA LEU A 174 -18.61 -11.88 -22.05
C LEU A 174 -19.73 -11.47 -21.10
N VAL A 175 -20.35 -12.46 -20.47
CA VAL A 175 -21.35 -12.27 -19.41
C VAL A 175 -20.68 -12.63 -18.09
N ILE A 176 -20.63 -11.67 -17.16
CA ILE A 176 -19.92 -11.80 -15.87
C ILE A 176 -20.94 -12.02 -14.76
N GLU A 177 -20.67 -12.99 -13.88
CA GLU A 177 -21.37 -13.20 -12.61
C GLU A 177 -20.52 -12.64 -11.47
N VAL A 178 -20.97 -11.54 -10.86
CA VAL A 178 -20.27 -10.86 -9.76
C VAL A 178 -20.68 -11.51 -8.42
N PRO A 179 -19.76 -12.15 -7.68
CA PRO A 179 -20.06 -12.66 -6.35
C PRO A 179 -20.27 -11.52 -5.33
N ALA A 180 -20.95 -11.81 -4.23
CA ALA A 180 -21.09 -10.84 -3.14
C ALA A 180 -19.73 -10.56 -2.49
N ARG A 181 -19.40 -9.27 -2.32
CA ARG A 181 -18.15 -8.83 -1.68
C ARG A 181 -18.11 -9.27 -0.20
N GLY A 182 -16.97 -9.78 0.25
CA GLY A 182 -16.74 -10.21 1.62
C GLY A 182 -16.75 -9.05 2.62
N ASN A 183 -17.07 -9.32 3.88
CA ASN A 183 -17.15 -8.31 4.94
C ASN A 183 -15.80 -8.14 5.64
N ILE A 184 -15.64 -7.02 6.36
CA ILE A 184 -14.52 -6.77 7.26
C ILE A 184 -15.07 -6.68 8.69
N TYR A 185 -14.55 -7.51 9.59
CA TYR A 185 -15.03 -7.64 10.97
C TYR A 185 -13.98 -7.20 12.00
N ALA A 186 -14.42 -6.71 13.15
CA ALA A 186 -13.59 -6.44 14.32
C ALA A 186 -13.14 -7.73 15.02
N SER A 187 -12.15 -7.64 15.90
CA SER A 187 -11.59 -8.77 16.65
C SER A 187 -12.37 -9.12 17.92
N ASP A 188 -13.11 -8.16 18.50
CA ASP A 188 -13.84 -8.37 19.74
C ASP A 188 -15.02 -9.33 19.52
N ALA A 189 -14.82 -10.54 20.04
CA ALA A 189 -15.48 -11.77 19.66
C ALA A 189 -16.93 -11.93 20.14
N SER A 190 -17.62 -10.88 20.58
CA SER A 190 -18.99 -11.05 21.03
C SER A 190 -19.99 -11.26 19.89
N ASN A 191 -19.69 -10.93 18.62
CA ASN A 191 -20.61 -11.18 17.49
C ASN A 191 -20.04 -11.17 16.05
N ASN A 192 -18.72 -11.15 15.82
CA ASN A 192 -18.15 -10.73 14.52
C ASN A 192 -18.72 -9.35 14.14
N TYR A 193 -18.43 -8.34 14.96
CA TYR A 193 -18.95 -7.00 14.73
C TYR A 193 -18.50 -6.50 13.34
N PRO A 194 -19.41 -6.17 12.42
CA PRO A 194 -19.03 -5.71 11.09
C PRO A 194 -18.46 -4.30 11.18
N LEU A 195 -17.20 -4.12 10.79
CA LEU A 195 -16.64 -2.80 10.52
C LEU A 195 -17.12 -2.32 9.15
N VAL A 196 -17.14 -3.25 8.18
CA VAL A 196 -17.62 -3.01 6.82
C VAL A 196 -18.43 -4.20 6.34
N SER A 197 -19.63 -3.95 5.84
CA SER A 197 -20.50 -4.96 5.25
C SER A 197 -21.31 -4.38 4.09
N PHE A 198 -22.12 -5.20 3.43
CA PHE A 198 -23.08 -4.74 2.45
C PHE A 198 -24.47 -4.70 3.08
N GLU A 199 -25.08 -3.51 3.16
CA GLU A 199 -26.30 -3.28 3.95
C GLU A 199 -27.41 -2.65 3.10
N ASP A 200 -28.65 -2.82 3.58
CA ASP A 200 -29.76 -1.92 3.27
C ASP A 200 -29.57 -0.66 4.15
N VAL A 201 -29.34 0.48 3.51
CA VAL A 201 -28.96 1.75 4.15
C VAL A 201 -30.09 2.76 4.01
N VAL A 202 -30.23 3.62 5.00
CA VAL A 202 -31.13 4.78 5.01
C VAL A 202 -30.30 6.03 5.28
N THR A 203 -30.26 6.94 4.31
CA THR A 203 -29.71 8.29 4.52
C THR A 203 -30.72 9.15 5.25
N ILE A 204 -30.29 9.75 6.35
CA ILE A 204 -31.06 10.77 7.06
C ILE A 204 -30.70 12.14 6.49
N THR A 205 -31.71 12.88 6.08
CA THR A 205 -31.58 14.27 5.61
C THR A 205 -32.37 15.22 6.47
N VAL A 206 -31.92 16.47 6.57
CA VAL A 206 -32.64 17.55 7.26
C VAL A 206 -32.87 18.71 6.31
N THR A 207 -34.11 19.17 6.20
CA THR A 207 -34.49 20.37 5.43
C THR A 207 -34.75 21.53 6.39
N PRO A 208 -33.85 22.53 6.52
CA PRO A 208 -33.95 23.55 7.56
C PRO A 208 -35.26 24.33 7.56
N GLY A 209 -35.84 24.61 6.38
CA GLY A 209 -37.10 25.37 6.28
C GLY A 209 -38.34 24.61 6.74
N ASN A 210 -38.21 23.32 7.04
CA ASN A 210 -39.30 22.47 7.56
C ASN A 210 -39.11 22.15 9.06
N ILE A 211 -38.07 22.67 9.72
CA ILE A 211 -37.86 22.49 11.16
C ILE A 211 -38.86 23.37 11.93
N GLU A 212 -39.61 22.77 12.85
CA GLU A 212 -40.47 23.50 13.78
C GLU A 212 -39.62 24.00 14.96
N GLU A 213 -39.63 25.32 15.22
CA GLU A 213 -38.73 26.03 16.15
C GLU A 213 -38.73 25.44 17.58
N ASP A 214 -39.85 24.92 18.04
CA ASP A 214 -40.02 24.32 19.37
C ASP A 214 -39.54 22.87 19.46
N THR A 215 -39.21 22.23 18.35
CA THR A 215 -38.83 20.80 18.27
C THR A 215 -37.37 20.56 17.86
N GLU A 216 -36.65 21.61 17.44
CA GLU A 216 -35.29 21.49 16.90
C GLU A 216 -34.32 20.82 17.88
N ASN A 217 -34.36 21.19 19.17
CA ASN A 217 -33.45 20.62 20.16
C ASN A 217 -33.67 19.11 20.36
N ASP A 218 -34.92 18.67 20.42
CA ASP A 218 -35.26 17.25 20.60
C ASP A 218 -34.95 16.45 19.33
N MET A 219 -35.14 17.06 18.15
CA MET A 219 -34.74 16.51 16.85
C MET A 219 -33.22 16.30 16.80
N VAL A 220 -32.43 17.32 17.16
CA VAL A 220 -30.97 17.24 17.16
C VAL A 220 -30.47 16.21 18.16
N ALA A 221 -31.04 16.15 19.37
CA ALA A 221 -30.69 15.15 20.37
C ALA A 221 -30.98 13.72 19.89
N LEU A 222 -32.10 13.49 19.19
CA LEU A 222 -32.42 12.21 18.55
C LEU A 222 -31.38 11.82 17.49
N LEU A 223 -31.03 12.77 16.60
CA LEU A 223 -30.06 12.51 15.53
C LEU A 223 -28.65 12.26 16.10
N ALA A 224 -28.27 12.99 17.14
CA ALA A 224 -27.02 12.79 17.88
C ALA A 224 -26.97 11.41 18.55
N GLU A 225 -28.07 10.95 19.16
CA GLU A 225 -28.21 9.62 19.75
C GLU A 225 -28.04 8.52 18.69
N ILE A 226 -28.75 8.63 17.56
CA ILE A 226 -28.75 7.61 16.50
C ILE A 226 -27.41 7.51 15.78
N LEU A 227 -26.76 8.65 15.51
CA LEU A 227 -25.52 8.72 14.74
C LEU A 227 -24.27 8.70 15.63
N GLU A 228 -24.44 8.61 16.95
CA GLU A 228 -23.37 8.64 17.95
C GLU A 228 -22.42 9.84 17.78
N ARG A 229 -23.00 11.02 17.50
CA ARG A 229 -22.27 12.27 17.24
C ARG A 229 -22.68 13.36 18.22
N PRO A 230 -21.80 14.34 18.52
CA PRO A 230 -22.19 15.52 19.29
C PRO A 230 -23.29 16.34 18.60
N GLU A 231 -24.23 16.89 19.37
CA GLU A 231 -25.33 17.72 18.86
C GLU A 231 -24.86 18.91 18.01
N ASP A 232 -23.77 19.56 18.41
CA ASP A 232 -23.19 20.69 17.66
C ASP A 232 -22.71 20.28 16.27
N SER A 233 -22.19 19.05 16.13
CA SER A 233 -21.78 18.49 14.84
C SER A 233 -23.01 18.31 13.93
N ILE A 234 -24.12 17.81 14.48
CA ILE A 234 -25.38 17.67 13.73
C ILE A 234 -25.92 19.03 13.28
N ARG A 235 -25.88 20.06 14.14
CA ARG A 235 -26.33 21.42 13.77
C ARG A 235 -25.48 22.04 12.68
N ALA A 236 -24.17 21.82 12.73
CA ALA A 236 -23.24 22.38 11.75
C ALA A 236 -23.56 21.94 10.31
N GLU A 237 -24.03 20.70 10.12
CA GLU A 237 -24.37 20.13 8.79
C GLU A 237 -25.46 20.91 8.06
N TYR A 238 -26.43 21.47 8.79
CA TYR A 238 -27.59 22.13 8.17
C TYR A 238 -27.67 23.64 8.44
N ALA A 239 -26.79 24.19 9.29
CA ALA A 239 -26.78 25.61 9.67
C ALA A 239 -26.62 26.57 8.47
N ASN A 240 -25.84 26.17 7.46
CA ASN A 240 -25.54 26.99 6.28
C ASN A 240 -26.29 26.52 5.01
N VAL A 241 -27.24 25.60 5.15
CA VAL A 241 -28.03 25.07 4.04
C VAL A 241 -29.28 25.93 3.84
N ALA A 242 -29.57 26.29 2.58
CA ALA A 242 -30.76 27.10 2.29
C ALA A 242 -32.03 26.35 2.72
N GLY A 243 -33.03 27.05 3.26
CA GLY A 243 -34.20 26.39 3.89
C GLY A 243 -35.05 25.49 2.97
N TYR A 244 -34.91 25.59 1.65
CA TYR A 244 -35.59 24.70 0.68
C TYR A 244 -34.71 23.54 0.19
N GLN A 245 -33.44 23.49 0.61
CA GLN A 245 -32.49 22.41 0.31
C GLN A 245 -32.40 21.49 1.53
N TYR A 246 -32.04 20.24 1.27
CA TYR A 246 -31.74 19.29 2.33
C TYR A 246 -30.23 19.23 2.57
N ALA A 247 -29.85 19.03 3.84
CA ALA A 247 -28.53 18.62 4.28
C ALA A 247 -28.52 17.11 4.49
N ILE A 248 -27.42 16.43 4.18
CA ILE A 248 -27.22 15.03 4.54
C ILE A 248 -26.63 15.02 5.93
N ILE A 249 -27.28 14.33 6.87
CA ILE A 249 -26.81 14.27 8.25
C ILE A 249 -25.96 13.02 8.47
N GLY A 250 -26.33 11.92 7.85
CA GLY A 250 -25.58 10.66 7.94
C GLY A 250 -26.40 9.47 7.47
N ASP A 251 -25.74 8.33 7.41
CA ASP A 251 -26.32 7.07 6.99
C ASP A 251 -26.45 6.10 8.17
N ILE A 252 -27.56 5.36 8.19
CA ILE A 252 -27.81 4.30 9.16
C ILE A 252 -28.30 3.04 8.45
N THR A 253 -28.21 1.89 9.12
CA THR A 253 -28.81 0.66 8.59
C THR A 253 -30.33 0.75 8.60
N ALA A 254 -30.99 0.01 7.71
CA ALA A 254 -32.45 -0.08 7.67
C ALA A 254 -33.04 -0.63 8.98
N GLU A 255 -32.32 -1.51 9.68
CA GLU A 255 -32.72 -2.02 11.01
C GLU A 255 -32.79 -0.89 12.05
N VAL A 256 -31.77 -0.04 12.11
CA VAL A 256 -31.78 1.14 13.00
C VAL A 256 -32.87 2.11 12.57
N ALA A 257 -33.04 2.36 11.26
CA ALA A 257 -34.08 3.26 10.77
C ALA A 257 -35.48 2.77 11.16
N GLU A 258 -35.74 1.46 11.09
CA GLU A 258 -37.01 0.85 11.51
C GLU A 258 -37.23 0.99 13.02
N GLN A 259 -36.20 0.78 13.84
CA GLN A 259 -36.26 0.96 15.30
C GLN A 259 -36.69 2.38 15.70
N TYR A 260 -36.21 3.40 14.98
CA TYR A 260 -36.48 4.82 15.28
C TYR A 260 -37.54 5.45 14.38
N TYR A 261 -38.21 4.68 13.51
CA TYR A 261 -39.04 5.20 12.42
C TYR A 261 -40.12 6.19 12.88
N ASP A 262 -40.89 5.82 13.92
CA ASP A 262 -41.96 6.68 14.46
C ASP A 262 -41.41 7.99 15.06
N ARG A 263 -40.21 7.95 15.66
CA ARG A 263 -39.55 9.15 16.21
C ARG A 263 -39.02 10.03 15.08
N LEU A 264 -38.33 9.45 14.10
CA LEU A 264 -37.74 10.18 12.97
C LEU A 264 -38.82 10.86 12.11
N THR A 265 -39.88 10.13 11.78
CA THR A 265 -40.97 10.66 10.92
C THR A 265 -41.92 11.60 11.64
N SER A 266 -41.78 11.78 12.96
CA SER A 266 -42.53 12.79 13.71
C SER A 266 -42.05 14.22 13.45
N TYR A 267 -40.81 14.39 12.96
CA TYR A 267 -40.25 15.70 12.64
C TYR A 267 -40.37 15.99 11.15
N ALA A 268 -41.09 17.06 10.79
CA ALA A 268 -41.29 17.46 9.38
C ALA A 268 -40.00 17.84 8.64
N GLY A 269 -38.95 18.18 9.40
CA GLY A 269 -37.61 18.49 8.88
C GLY A 269 -36.84 17.27 8.39
N ILE A 270 -37.18 16.06 8.83
CA ILE A 270 -36.40 14.84 8.54
C ILE A 270 -36.91 14.14 7.28
N GLY A 271 -35.99 13.80 6.37
CA GLY A 271 -36.21 12.91 5.23
C GLY A 271 -35.41 11.62 5.36
N LEU A 272 -35.97 10.51 4.88
CA LEU A 272 -35.36 9.18 4.91
C LEU A 272 -35.31 8.61 3.48
N GLU A 273 -34.12 8.28 3.01
CA GLU A 273 -33.91 7.77 1.64
C GLU A 273 -33.18 6.43 1.67
N SER A 274 -33.78 5.39 1.09
CA SER A 274 -33.26 4.01 1.17
C SER A 274 -32.49 3.57 -0.08
N PHE A 275 -31.37 2.89 0.11
CA PHE A 275 -30.54 2.31 -0.96
C PHE A 275 -29.73 1.11 -0.44
N LYS A 276 -29.08 0.36 -1.33
CA LYS A 276 -28.13 -0.70 -0.96
C LYS A 276 -26.72 -0.25 -1.25
N ALA A 277 -25.80 -0.45 -0.32
CA ALA A 277 -24.40 -0.09 -0.51
C ALA A 277 -23.46 -0.89 0.38
N ARG A 278 -22.17 -0.84 0.01
CA ARG A 278 -21.08 -1.09 0.96
C ARG A 278 -21.19 -0.04 2.06
N PHE A 279 -21.24 -0.47 3.32
CA PHE A 279 -21.52 0.38 4.47
C PHE A 279 -20.43 0.24 5.52
N TYR A 280 -19.98 1.38 6.05
CA TYR A 280 -18.94 1.48 7.08
C TYR A 280 -19.63 1.85 8.39
N HIS A 281 -19.63 0.93 9.35
CA HIS A 281 -20.40 1.07 10.59
C HIS A 281 -19.80 2.15 11.50
N ASP A 282 -20.65 2.71 12.38
CA ASP A 282 -20.32 3.74 13.39
C ASP A 282 -19.60 4.98 12.82
N GLY A 283 -20.04 5.45 11.65
CA GLY A 283 -19.41 6.59 10.97
C GLY A 283 -17.99 6.30 10.48
N GLY A 284 -17.64 5.03 10.28
CA GLY A 284 -16.35 4.58 9.78
C GLY A 284 -15.28 4.52 10.86
N ILE A 285 -15.43 3.64 11.85
CA ILE A 285 -14.37 3.39 12.82
C ILE A 285 -13.12 2.75 12.17
N ALA A 286 -11.93 3.23 12.56
CA ALA A 286 -10.64 2.89 11.95
C ALA A 286 -10.61 3.04 10.41
N PRO A 287 -10.98 4.21 9.85
CA PRO A 287 -11.19 4.36 8.40
C PRO A 287 -9.88 4.19 7.60
N HIS A 288 -8.72 4.44 8.23
CA HIS A 288 -7.41 4.20 7.62
C HIS A 288 -6.96 2.73 7.67
N VAL A 289 -7.58 1.91 8.53
CA VAL A 289 -7.37 0.45 8.57
C VAL A 289 -8.33 -0.22 7.60
N THR A 290 -9.63 0.05 7.71
CA THR A 290 -10.64 -0.52 6.79
C THR A 290 -10.38 -0.06 5.36
N GLY A 291 -10.01 1.22 5.20
CA GLY A 291 -9.94 1.86 3.91
C GLY A 291 -11.33 2.15 3.34
N TYR A 292 -11.39 2.29 2.03
CA TYR A 292 -12.63 2.58 1.32
C TYR A 292 -12.60 2.07 -0.12
N VAL A 293 -13.77 2.03 -0.76
CA VAL A 293 -13.93 1.64 -2.16
C VAL A 293 -14.20 2.85 -3.05
N LEU A 294 -13.74 2.79 -4.30
CA LEU A 294 -14.08 3.76 -5.36
C LEU A 294 -14.52 3.01 -6.62
N ASN A 295 -15.20 3.71 -7.53
CA ASN A 295 -15.44 3.16 -8.87
C ASN A 295 -14.10 2.88 -9.56
N VAL A 296 -14.05 1.88 -10.43
CA VAL A 296 -12.87 1.60 -11.25
C VAL A 296 -12.42 2.89 -11.97
N PRO A 297 -11.17 3.37 -11.76
CA PRO A 297 -10.66 4.56 -12.43
C PRO A 297 -10.64 4.37 -13.95
N ALA A 298 -11.00 5.41 -14.70
CA ALA A 298 -11.12 5.35 -16.16
C ALA A 298 -9.79 4.97 -16.83
N GLU A 299 -8.68 5.44 -16.28
CA GLU A 299 -7.31 5.13 -16.69
C GLU A 299 -6.93 3.65 -16.51
N ASN A 300 -7.61 2.94 -15.61
CA ASN A 300 -7.35 1.53 -15.30
C ASN A 300 -8.49 0.60 -15.76
N LEU A 301 -9.48 1.12 -16.49
CA LEU A 301 -10.69 0.38 -16.85
C LEU A 301 -10.38 -0.91 -17.62
N GLU A 302 -9.49 -0.84 -18.62
CA GLU A 302 -9.10 -2.02 -19.40
C GLU A 302 -8.39 -3.06 -18.55
N TYR A 303 -7.53 -2.65 -17.62
CA TYR A 303 -6.84 -3.55 -16.70
C TYR A 303 -7.83 -4.35 -15.84
N TYR A 304 -8.80 -3.68 -15.21
CA TYR A 304 -9.82 -4.34 -14.40
C TYR A 304 -10.78 -5.19 -15.24
N GLN A 305 -11.15 -4.74 -16.45
CA GLN A 305 -11.96 -5.55 -17.36
C GLN A 305 -11.26 -6.85 -17.76
N ARG A 306 -9.94 -6.81 -17.94
CA ARG A 306 -9.13 -8.01 -18.22
C ARG A 306 -8.95 -8.92 -17.00
N LEU A 307 -9.13 -8.40 -15.79
CA LEU A 307 -9.22 -9.20 -14.56
C LEU A 307 -10.61 -9.82 -14.35
N GLY A 308 -11.62 -9.42 -15.13
CA GLY A 308 -12.97 -9.96 -15.01
C GLY A 308 -14.00 -9.04 -14.35
N TYR A 309 -13.65 -7.78 -14.07
CA TYR A 309 -14.60 -6.79 -13.57
C TYR A 309 -15.46 -6.22 -14.70
N THR A 310 -16.71 -5.85 -14.42
CA THR A 310 -17.62 -5.24 -15.40
C THR A 310 -17.21 -3.81 -15.78
N GLY A 311 -16.50 -3.13 -14.88
CA GLY A 311 -15.95 -1.78 -15.06
C GLY A 311 -16.78 -0.66 -14.44
N ASP A 312 -18.05 -0.90 -14.11
CA ASP A 312 -18.89 -0.02 -13.28
C ASP A 312 -18.89 -0.42 -11.80
N GLU A 313 -18.16 -1.49 -11.46
CA GLU A 313 -17.94 -1.95 -10.09
C GLU A 313 -17.13 -0.96 -9.25
N LYS A 314 -17.30 -1.10 -7.92
CA LYS A 314 -16.44 -0.45 -6.94
C LYS A 314 -15.39 -1.44 -6.45
N ILE A 315 -14.15 -0.98 -6.41
CA ILE A 315 -12.96 -1.73 -5.96
C ILE A 315 -12.38 -1.08 -4.71
N GLY A 316 -11.67 -1.85 -3.90
CA GLY A 316 -10.89 -1.33 -2.79
C GLY A 316 -9.81 -0.36 -3.28
N TYR A 317 -9.80 0.84 -2.69
CA TYR A 317 -8.88 1.91 -3.06
C TYR A 317 -7.79 2.16 -2.01
N SER A 318 -8.11 1.97 -0.73
CA SER A 318 -7.16 2.09 0.37
C SER A 318 -7.40 1.02 1.44
N GLY A 319 -6.52 0.95 2.44
CA GLY A 319 -6.63 0.08 3.61
C GLY A 319 -6.82 -1.40 3.26
N LEU A 320 -7.55 -2.11 4.12
CA LEU A 320 -7.89 -3.51 3.93
C LEU A 320 -8.87 -3.76 2.77
N GLU A 321 -9.68 -2.77 2.39
CA GLU A 321 -10.48 -2.86 1.15
C GLU A 321 -9.57 -3.08 -0.06
N ALA A 322 -8.49 -2.30 -0.21
CA ALA A 322 -7.55 -2.44 -1.33
C ALA A 322 -6.61 -3.64 -1.19
N TRP A 323 -5.94 -3.79 -0.04
CA TRP A 323 -5.03 -4.92 0.19
C TRP A 323 -5.76 -6.26 0.08
N GLY A 324 -7.00 -6.29 0.58
CA GLY A 324 -7.85 -7.44 0.64
C GLY A 324 -8.66 -7.71 -0.63
N GLU A 325 -8.52 -6.94 -1.72
CA GLU A 325 -9.38 -7.03 -2.91
C GLU A 325 -9.48 -8.46 -3.45
N GLN A 326 -8.35 -9.18 -3.52
CA GLN A 326 -8.29 -10.58 -3.97
C GLN A 326 -9.10 -11.56 -3.10
N TYR A 327 -9.39 -11.21 -1.86
CA TYR A 327 -10.18 -12.00 -0.92
C TYR A 327 -11.62 -11.50 -0.88
N LEU A 328 -11.80 -10.18 -0.77
CA LEU A 328 -13.08 -9.50 -0.60
C LEU A 328 -13.90 -9.51 -1.88
N ALA A 329 -13.31 -9.41 -3.07
CA ALA A 329 -14.05 -9.48 -4.33
C ALA A 329 -14.50 -10.90 -4.67
N GLY A 330 -13.87 -11.94 -4.11
CA GLY A 330 -14.06 -13.31 -4.58
C GLY A 330 -13.47 -13.52 -5.97
N THR A 331 -13.99 -14.50 -6.71
CA THR A 331 -13.65 -14.68 -8.12
C THR A 331 -14.92 -14.61 -8.94
N HIS A 332 -14.98 -13.68 -9.88
CA HIS A 332 -16.09 -13.56 -10.82
C HIS A 332 -16.26 -14.84 -11.64
N GLY A 333 -17.52 -15.22 -11.87
CA GLY A 333 -17.87 -16.22 -12.87
C GLY A 333 -17.99 -15.57 -14.24
N ALA A 334 -17.84 -16.35 -15.30
CA ALA A 334 -17.94 -15.84 -16.66
C ALA A 334 -18.48 -16.86 -17.64
N ASP A 335 -19.32 -16.40 -18.57
CA ASP A 335 -19.69 -17.11 -19.79
C ASP A 335 -19.22 -16.31 -21.00
N LEU A 336 -18.47 -16.96 -21.90
CA LEU A 336 -18.01 -16.34 -23.14
C LEU A 336 -18.76 -16.88 -24.35
N TYR A 337 -19.62 -16.04 -24.93
CA TYR A 337 -20.43 -16.34 -26.10
C TYR A 337 -19.84 -15.74 -27.38
N VAL A 338 -20.17 -16.37 -28.51
CA VAL A 338 -19.99 -15.81 -29.84
C VAL A 338 -21.37 -15.47 -30.38
N LYS A 339 -21.54 -14.23 -30.83
CA LYS A 339 -22.78 -13.71 -31.42
C LYS A 339 -22.59 -13.29 -32.87
N ASP A 340 -23.64 -13.43 -33.66
CA ASP A 340 -23.70 -12.87 -35.01
C ASP A 340 -24.05 -11.36 -34.98
N GLN A 341 -24.02 -10.73 -36.16
CA GLN A 341 -24.35 -9.30 -36.33
C GLN A 341 -25.81 -8.95 -35.96
N GLN A 342 -26.70 -9.94 -35.82
CA GLN A 342 -28.08 -9.77 -35.37
C GLN A 342 -28.23 -9.98 -33.85
N GLY A 343 -27.13 -10.26 -33.13
CA GLY A 343 -27.09 -10.50 -31.70
C GLY A 343 -27.56 -11.89 -31.28
N GLN A 344 -27.74 -12.82 -32.22
CA GLN A 344 -28.07 -14.21 -31.88
C GLN A 344 -26.83 -14.93 -31.38
N VAL A 345 -26.97 -15.65 -30.26
CA VAL A 345 -25.91 -16.50 -29.72
C VAL A 345 -25.71 -17.69 -30.66
N LEU A 346 -24.51 -17.81 -31.24
CA LEU A 346 -24.13 -18.93 -32.09
C LEU A 346 -23.61 -20.10 -31.25
N THR A 347 -22.74 -19.81 -30.27
CA THR A 347 -22.15 -20.81 -29.38
C THR A 347 -21.57 -20.16 -28.12
N LYS A 348 -21.38 -20.96 -27.06
CA LYS A 348 -20.53 -20.64 -25.91
C LYS A 348 -19.16 -21.30 -26.12
N ILE A 349 -18.07 -20.56 -25.94
CA ILE A 349 -16.71 -21.05 -26.21
C ILE A 349 -15.85 -21.28 -24.96
N ALA A 350 -16.24 -20.69 -23.82
CA ALA A 350 -15.64 -20.92 -22.51
C ALA A 350 -16.63 -20.53 -21.39
N GLU A 351 -16.46 -21.11 -20.21
CA GLU A 351 -17.21 -20.77 -18.99
C GLU A 351 -16.35 -20.97 -17.73
N SER A 352 -16.68 -20.26 -16.65
CA SER A 352 -16.13 -20.48 -15.32
C SER A 352 -17.13 -20.10 -14.23
N ASP A 353 -17.16 -20.90 -13.16
CA ASP A 353 -18.05 -20.66 -12.01
C ASP A 353 -17.47 -19.57 -11.09
N ALA A 354 -18.35 -18.70 -10.58
CA ALA A 354 -18.00 -17.73 -9.55
C ALA A 354 -17.59 -18.43 -8.25
N LYS A 355 -16.59 -17.87 -7.55
CA LYS A 355 -16.17 -18.33 -6.21
C LYS A 355 -16.51 -17.27 -5.17
N PRO A 356 -17.06 -17.69 -4.01
CA PRO A 356 -17.48 -16.75 -2.98
C PRO A 356 -16.29 -15.98 -2.42
N ALA A 357 -16.53 -14.70 -2.10
CA ALA A 357 -15.59 -13.89 -1.38
C ALA A 357 -15.30 -14.45 0.02
N GLN A 358 -14.13 -14.09 0.53
CA GLN A 358 -13.68 -14.37 1.89
C GLN A 358 -13.82 -13.09 2.71
N SER A 359 -14.27 -13.22 3.96
CA SER A 359 -14.29 -12.08 4.87
C SER A 359 -12.95 -11.92 5.56
N ILE A 360 -12.59 -10.69 5.87
CA ILE A 360 -11.41 -10.36 6.66
C ILE A 360 -11.85 -10.10 8.09
N TYR A 361 -11.19 -10.73 9.04
CA TYR A 361 -11.35 -10.44 10.46
C TYR A 361 -10.09 -9.74 10.91
N THR A 362 -10.26 -8.52 11.38
CA THR A 362 -9.15 -7.66 11.80
C THR A 362 -8.69 -8.01 13.20
N THR A 363 -7.58 -7.42 13.63
CA THR A 363 -7.16 -7.42 15.04
C THR A 363 -7.77 -6.27 15.84
N ILE A 364 -8.49 -5.34 15.20
CA ILE A 364 -9.02 -4.12 15.82
C ILE A 364 -10.13 -4.46 16.82
N GLU A 365 -9.98 -4.01 18.07
CA GLU A 365 -11.05 -4.02 19.07
C GLU A 365 -11.94 -2.79 18.83
N SER A 366 -13.16 -3.00 18.33
CA SER A 366 -14.04 -1.91 17.85
C SER A 366 -14.32 -0.86 18.92
N GLN A 367 -14.66 -1.29 20.14
CA GLN A 367 -14.96 -0.39 21.25
C GLN A 367 -13.73 0.41 21.71
N LEU A 368 -12.57 -0.24 21.84
CA LEU A 368 -11.34 0.45 22.19
C LEU A 368 -11.01 1.49 21.12
N GLN A 369 -11.03 1.11 19.84
CA GLN A 369 -10.80 2.01 18.72
C GLN A 369 -11.72 3.23 18.78
N TYR A 370 -13.02 3.02 18.93
CA TYR A 370 -14.02 4.10 19.02
C TYR A 370 -13.68 5.07 20.15
N TRP A 371 -13.52 4.58 21.38
CA TRP A 371 -13.24 5.45 22.53
C TRP A 371 -11.92 6.21 22.41
N LEU A 372 -10.91 5.61 21.78
CA LEU A 372 -9.65 6.27 21.52
C LEU A 372 -9.75 7.34 20.43
N GLN A 373 -10.55 7.13 19.37
CA GLN A 373 -10.85 8.17 18.39
C GLN A 373 -11.54 9.37 19.06
N GLN A 374 -12.55 9.12 19.90
CA GLN A 374 -13.25 10.19 20.62
C GLN A 374 -12.33 10.92 21.61
N SER A 375 -11.42 10.18 22.24
CA SER A 375 -10.49 10.75 23.22
C SER A 375 -9.55 11.79 22.62
N MET A 376 -9.33 11.82 21.30
CA MET A 376 -8.47 12.79 20.64
C MET A 376 -9.07 14.20 20.57
N GLY A 377 -10.41 14.34 20.63
CA GLY A 377 -11.09 15.62 20.40
C GLY A 377 -10.64 16.28 19.09
N ASP A 378 -10.39 17.58 19.11
CA ASP A 378 -9.92 18.35 17.94
C ASP A 378 -8.40 18.24 17.68
N ASN A 379 -7.69 17.41 18.45
CA ASN A 379 -6.25 17.29 18.27
C ASN A 379 -5.92 16.53 16.98
N VAL A 380 -4.93 17.04 16.25
CA VAL A 380 -4.36 16.39 15.07
C VAL A 380 -3.26 15.44 15.54
N GLY A 381 -3.28 14.17 15.13
CA GLY A 381 -2.28 13.21 15.61
C GLY A 381 -2.62 11.76 15.32
N ALA A 382 -1.98 10.86 16.08
CA ALA A 382 -2.19 9.43 15.96
C ALA A 382 -1.95 8.69 17.28
N ILE A 383 -2.63 7.55 17.41
CA ILE A 383 -2.42 6.55 18.46
C ILE A 383 -2.25 5.20 17.78
N VAL A 384 -1.22 4.45 18.16
CA VAL A 384 -1.08 3.03 17.82
C VAL A 384 -1.03 2.23 19.10
N VAL A 385 -1.88 1.21 19.21
CA VAL A 385 -1.91 0.25 20.30
C VAL A 385 -1.78 -1.14 19.71
N MET A 386 -0.78 -1.91 20.17
CA MET A 386 -0.57 -3.29 19.74
C MET A 386 -0.25 -4.20 20.91
N GLU A 387 -0.54 -5.49 20.78
CA GLU A 387 -0.09 -6.51 21.74
C GLU A 387 1.45 -6.53 21.78
N ARG A 388 2.02 -6.45 22.99
CA ARG A 388 3.47 -6.35 23.22
C ARG A 388 4.24 -7.56 22.68
N ASP A 389 3.66 -8.75 22.83
CA ASP A 389 4.35 -10.02 22.57
C ASP A 389 4.06 -10.60 21.19
N THR A 390 3.11 -10.05 20.43
CA THR A 390 2.72 -10.55 19.09
C THR A 390 2.70 -9.47 18.01
N SER A 391 2.70 -8.18 18.39
CA SER A 391 2.49 -7.02 17.53
C SER A 391 1.14 -7.00 16.78
N LYS A 392 0.11 -7.72 17.26
CA LYS A 392 -1.27 -7.51 16.78
C LYS A 392 -1.72 -6.08 17.07
N VAL A 393 -2.09 -5.31 16.05
CA VAL A 393 -2.55 -3.93 16.23
C VAL A 393 -4.03 -3.93 16.63
N ILE A 394 -4.32 -3.63 17.89
CA ILE A 394 -5.70 -3.67 18.42
C ILE A 394 -6.43 -2.32 18.32
N ALA A 395 -5.69 -1.22 18.16
CA ALA A 395 -6.25 0.08 17.80
C ALA A 395 -5.23 0.90 17.01
N MET A 396 -5.71 1.58 15.97
CA MET A 396 -4.93 2.49 15.14
C MET A 396 -5.76 3.73 14.82
N VAL A 397 -5.51 4.81 15.55
CA VAL A 397 -6.22 6.09 15.43
C VAL A 397 -5.37 7.08 14.64
N SER A 398 -5.99 7.75 13.69
CA SER A 398 -5.43 8.90 12.98
C SER A 398 -6.47 10.00 12.97
N THR A 399 -6.12 11.19 13.50
CA THR A 399 -7.03 12.32 13.61
C THR A 399 -6.48 13.58 12.91
N PRO A 400 -7.36 14.37 12.25
CA PRO A 400 -8.80 14.12 12.07
C PRO A 400 -9.08 12.87 11.21
N GLY A 401 -10.18 12.17 11.52
CA GLY A 401 -10.66 11.03 10.74
C GLY A 401 -11.65 11.46 9.65
N PHE A 402 -12.19 10.51 8.90
CA PHE A 402 -13.26 10.74 7.93
C PHE A 402 -14.21 9.54 7.90
N ASP A 403 -15.46 9.77 7.53
CA ASP A 403 -16.42 8.70 7.27
C ASP A 403 -16.28 8.22 5.81
N PRO A 404 -15.91 6.95 5.55
CA PRO A 404 -15.83 6.41 4.21
C PRO A 404 -17.18 6.32 3.46
N ASN A 405 -18.32 6.39 4.16
CA ASN A 405 -19.65 6.32 3.55
C ASN A 405 -19.87 7.41 2.50
N VAL A 406 -19.13 8.53 2.58
CA VAL A 406 -19.16 9.62 1.59
C VAL A 406 -18.80 9.17 0.15
N PHE A 407 -18.08 8.05 -0.02
CA PHE A 407 -17.66 7.52 -1.33
C PHE A 407 -18.63 6.48 -1.92
N VAL A 408 -19.61 6.06 -1.13
CA VAL A 408 -20.53 4.95 -1.48
C VAL A 408 -22.00 5.38 -1.45
N GLY A 409 -22.37 6.37 -0.64
CA GLY A 409 -23.75 6.85 -0.57
C GLY A 409 -24.17 7.58 -1.84
N GLN A 410 -25.40 7.31 -2.30
CA GLN A 410 -25.92 7.86 -3.55
C GLN A 410 -26.27 9.36 -3.48
N PHE A 411 -26.48 9.87 -2.26
CA PHE A 411 -26.95 11.23 -2.04
C PHE A 411 -25.82 12.22 -1.78
N TYR A 412 -24.61 11.75 -1.41
CA TYR A 412 -23.48 12.63 -1.18
C TYR A 412 -23.12 13.43 -2.43
N THR A 413 -22.80 14.70 -2.19
CA THR A 413 -22.49 15.64 -3.26
C THR A 413 -20.98 15.73 -3.48
N SER A 414 -20.58 16.35 -4.58
CA SER A 414 -19.17 16.72 -4.78
C SER A 414 -18.62 17.62 -3.66
N TYR A 415 -19.49 18.34 -2.94
CA TYR A 415 -19.10 19.12 -1.76
C TYR A 415 -18.71 18.21 -0.59
N SER A 416 -19.53 17.22 -0.23
CA SER A 416 -19.24 16.27 0.85
C SER A 416 -17.92 15.52 0.62
N ILE A 417 -17.65 15.13 -0.63
CA ILE A 417 -16.36 14.53 -1.01
C ILE A 417 -15.21 15.55 -0.87
N ALA A 418 -15.44 16.82 -1.23
CA ALA A 418 -14.44 17.89 -1.07
C ALA A 418 -14.12 18.18 0.40
N GLU A 419 -15.08 18.04 1.33
CA GLU A 419 -14.85 18.25 2.76
C GLU A 419 -13.86 17.26 3.37
N VAL A 420 -13.72 16.05 2.80
CA VAL A 420 -12.71 15.07 3.22
C VAL A 420 -11.44 15.15 2.37
N THR A 421 -11.57 15.36 1.05
CA THR A 421 -10.43 15.32 0.11
C THR A 421 -9.65 16.64 0.01
N GLN A 422 -10.27 17.78 0.32
CA GLN A 422 -9.67 19.12 0.22
C GLN A 422 -9.55 19.81 1.59
N ASN A 423 -9.81 19.07 2.67
CA ASN A 423 -9.64 19.59 4.03
C ASN A 423 -8.17 19.97 4.28
N PRO A 424 -7.88 21.17 4.81
CA PRO A 424 -6.52 21.58 5.13
C PRO A 424 -5.84 20.69 6.17
N TYR A 425 -6.62 20.01 7.03
CA TYR A 425 -6.10 19.06 8.01
C TYR A 425 -5.93 17.64 7.45
N ASN A 426 -6.26 17.40 6.18
CA ASN A 426 -6.00 16.14 5.47
C ASN A 426 -6.41 14.88 6.27
N PRO A 427 -7.72 14.68 6.53
CA PRO A 427 -8.21 13.58 7.35
C PRO A 427 -7.97 12.21 6.72
N MET A 428 -7.82 12.14 5.39
CA MET A 428 -7.54 10.89 4.69
C MET A 428 -6.10 10.42 4.85
N TYR A 429 -5.20 11.28 5.34
CA TYR A 429 -3.82 10.92 5.61
C TYR A 429 -3.71 10.06 6.87
N ASN A 430 -3.17 8.85 6.71
CA ASN A 430 -2.94 7.94 7.82
C ASN A 430 -1.71 8.37 8.63
N ARG A 431 -1.91 9.18 9.67
CA ARG A 431 -0.82 9.67 10.53
C ARG A 431 -0.17 8.56 11.35
N ALA A 432 -0.87 7.46 11.58
CA ALA A 432 -0.34 6.34 12.37
C ALA A 432 0.72 5.53 11.62
N ALA A 433 0.53 5.28 10.31
CA ALA A 433 1.42 4.46 9.49
C ALA A 433 2.19 5.22 8.40
N GLN A 434 1.59 6.28 7.83
CA GLN A 434 2.21 7.12 6.80
C GLN A 434 2.75 8.44 7.36
N GLY A 435 2.29 8.88 8.54
CA GLY A 435 2.87 10.00 9.26
C GLY A 435 4.31 9.69 9.68
N VAL A 436 5.28 10.47 9.20
CA VAL A 436 6.70 10.35 9.61
C VAL A 436 7.15 11.64 10.27
N TYR A 437 7.64 11.52 11.51
CA TYR A 437 7.94 12.68 12.35
C TYR A 437 9.27 12.47 13.08
N PRO A 438 9.96 13.56 13.48
CA PRO A 438 11.02 13.44 14.46
C PRO A 438 10.45 12.81 15.76
N PRO A 439 10.96 11.65 16.21
CA PRO A 439 10.47 10.99 17.43
C PRO A 439 10.82 11.74 18.71
N GLY A 440 11.72 12.73 18.63
CA GLY A 440 12.22 13.50 19.76
C GLY A 440 12.73 12.59 20.88
N SER A 441 12.48 12.99 22.12
CA SER A 441 13.04 12.29 23.29
C SER A 441 12.58 10.84 23.49
N VAL A 442 11.64 10.30 22.71
CA VAL A 442 11.36 8.85 22.68
C VAL A 442 12.57 8.08 22.16
N PHE A 443 13.28 8.62 21.16
CA PHE A 443 14.44 7.99 20.54
C PHE A 443 15.63 7.78 21.48
N LYS A 444 15.68 8.51 22.60
CA LYS A 444 16.69 8.34 23.65
C LYS A 444 16.75 6.92 24.21
N ILE A 445 15.67 6.14 24.08
CA ILE A 445 15.67 4.70 24.40
C ILE A 445 16.73 3.97 23.54
N VAL A 446 16.71 4.21 22.22
CA VAL A 446 17.65 3.65 21.24
C VAL A 446 19.07 4.15 21.51
N THR A 447 19.22 5.45 21.76
CA THR A 447 20.54 6.04 22.06
C THR A 447 21.15 5.50 23.34
N MET A 448 20.35 5.29 24.40
CA MET A 448 20.81 4.65 25.63
C MET A 448 21.25 3.21 25.38
N ALA A 449 20.47 2.45 24.59
CA ALA A 449 20.84 1.09 24.22
C ALA A 449 22.18 1.05 23.45
N ALA A 450 22.35 1.91 22.45
CA ALA A 450 23.61 2.03 21.71
C ALA A 450 24.80 2.39 22.61
N ALA A 451 24.62 3.34 23.54
CA ALA A 451 25.66 3.72 24.49
C ALA A 451 26.13 2.54 25.36
N LEU A 452 25.18 1.72 25.83
CA LEU A 452 25.47 0.54 26.64
C LEU A 452 26.14 -0.58 25.82
N GLU A 453 25.67 -0.83 24.60
CA GLU A 453 26.18 -1.89 23.73
C GLU A 453 27.61 -1.64 23.22
N THR A 454 28.02 -0.38 23.07
CA THR A 454 29.42 -0.07 22.78
C THR A 454 30.37 -0.38 23.95
N GLY A 455 29.85 -0.54 25.18
CA GLY A 455 30.64 -0.70 26.40
C GLY A 455 31.39 0.57 26.86
N VAL A 456 31.23 1.69 26.16
CA VAL A 456 31.81 2.99 26.54
C VAL A 456 31.11 3.53 27.80
N PHE A 457 29.81 3.31 27.90
CA PHE A 457 28.98 3.73 29.03
C PHE A 457 28.46 2.53 29.81
N THR A 458 28.18 2.75 31.09
CA THR A 458 27.47 1.78 31.94
C THR A 458 26.19 2.41 32.45
N LYS A 459 25.23 1.60 32.90
CA LYS A 459 23.94 2.09 33.42
C LYS A 459 24.07 3.08 34.58
N ASP A 460 25.16 3.00 35.35
CA ASP A 460 25.46 3.83 36.52
C ASP A 460 26.47 4.96 36.21
N TYR A 461 26.89 5.12 34.96
CA TYR A 461 27.87 6.14 34.57
C TYR A 461 27.36 7.54 34.99
N PRO A 462 28.14 8.34 35.75
CA PRO A 462 27.69 9.64 36.25
C PRO A 462 27.92 10.79 35.25
N TYR A 463 26.97 11.72 35.22
CA TYR A 463 26.70 12.82 34.26
C TYR A 463 26.14 14.04 34.99
N PHE A 464 26.86 15.16 35.08
CA PHE A 464 26.28 16.44 35.49
C PHE A 464 25.47 17.05 34.34
N CYS A 465 24.16 16.80 34.36
CA CYS A 465 23.19 17.39 33.45
C CYS A 465 22.90 18.84 33.84
N ASP A 466 23.65 19.76 33.23
CA ASP A 466 23.45 21.21 33.36
C ASP A 466 22.31 21.71 32.45
N SER A 467 21.82 22.94 32.65
CA SER A 467 20.78 23.52 31.80
C SER A 467 21.31 23.92 30.41
N LEU A 468 22.63 24.09 30.27
CA LEU A 468 23.32 24.41 29.02
C LEU A 468 24.45 23.41 28.76
N TRP A 469 24.68 23.08 27.50
CA TRP A 469 25.69 22.12 27.06
C TRP A 469 26.69 22.77 26.09
N TYR A 470 27.99 22.54 26.32
CA TYR A 470 29.08 23.29 25.68
C TYR A 470 30.17 22.42 25.05
N GLU A 471 30.02 21.09 25.00
CA GLU A 471 31.12 20.21 24.56
C GLU A 471 31.32 20.23 23.03
N LEU A 472 30.31 20.66 22.26
CA LEU A 472 30.42 20.82 20.82
C LEU A 472 30.86 22.24 20.47
N ASP A 473 32.06 22.36 19.91
CA ASP A 473 32.63 23.64 19.51
C ASP A 473 31.70 24.42 18.57
N GLY A 474 31.39 25.66 18.94
CA GLY A 474 30.57 26.57 18.13
C GLY A 474 29.06 26.41 18.31
N TRP A 475 28.61 25.50 19.18
CA TRP A 475 27.18 25.33 19.50
C TRP A 475 26.95 25.26 21.01
N VAL A 476 25.87 25.90 21.46
CA VAL A 476 25.42 25.81 22.87
C VAL A 476 24.05 25.16 22.88
N GLY A 477 24.01 23.93 23.37
CA GLY A 477 22.78 23.17 23.53
C GLY A 477 22.01 23.63 24.76
N LYS A 478 20.68 23.68 24.66
CA LYS A 478 19.79 23.99 25.79
C LYS A 478 19.04 22.74 26.22
N ASP A 479 19.09 22.42 27.51
CA ASP A 479 18.19 21.40 28.05
C ASP A 479 16.75 21.92 28.08
N TRP A 480 15.76 21.02 28.05
CA TRP A 480 14.34 21.39 28.14
C TRP A 480 14.01 22.15 29.44
N THR A 481 14.82 21.96 30.50
CA THR A 481 14.71 22.71 31.75
C THR A 481 15.01 24.20 31.60
N TYR A 482 15.86 24.58 30.64
CA TYR A 482 16.35 25.95 30.47
C TYR A 482 15.23 26.92 30.09
N ASP A 483 14.51 26.65 29.00
CA ASP A 483 13.45 27.57 28.52
C ASP A 483 12.21 27.56 29.43
N LYS A 484 12.07 26.55 30.31
CA LYS A 484 11.05 26.50 31.38
C LYS A 484 11.47 27.22 32.68
N GLY A 485 12.71 27.71 32.75
CA GLY A 485 13.23 28.36 33.96
C GLY A 485 13.46 27.41 35.14
N PHE A 486 13.52 26.11 34.90
CA PHE A 486 13.90 25.13 35.92
C PHE A 486 15.41 25.12 36.12
N GLY A 487 15.84 24.76 37.33
CA GLY A 487 17.26 24.52 37.59
C GLY A 487 17.77 23.27 36.86
N ALA A 488 19.10 23.20 36.69
CA ALA A 488 19.79 22.02 36.17
C ALA A 488 19.35 20.74 36.88
N SER A 489 19.26 19.63 36.14
CA SER A 489 18.91 18.33 36.74
C SER A 489 20.04 17.78 37.63
N GLY A 490 21.27 18.27 37.48
CA GLY A 490 22.40 17.96 38.34
C GLY A 490 23.07 16.64 37.99
N LEU A 491 23.73 16.01 38.97
CA LEU A 491 24.44 14.74 38.76
C LEU A 491 23.44 13.57 38.64
N LEU A 492 23.43 12.91 37.48
CA LEU A 492 22.56 11.79 37.13
C LEU A 492 23.40 10.58 36.69
N THR A 493 22.91 9.38 36.94
CA THR A 493 23.36 8.17 36.22
C THR A 493 22.77 8.09 34.82
N LEU A 494 23.19 7.13 33.99
CA LEU A 494 22.60 6.92 32.67
C LEU A 494 21.09 6.65 32.70
N GLN A 495 20.65 5.76 33.58
CA GLN A 495 19.21 5.48 33.77
C GLN A 495 18.45 6.74 34.24
N GLN A 496 19.05 7.53 35.13
CA GLN A 496 18.45 8.80 35.61
C GLN A 496 18.42 9.88 34.51
N GLY A 497 19.39 9.87 33.60
CA GLY A 497 19.40 10.75 32.43
C GLY A 497 18.23 10.49 31.49
N LEU A 498 17.89 9.22 31.23
CA LEU A 498 16.68 8.85 30.49
C LEU A 498 15.41 9.24 31.27
N MET A 499 15.37 8.95 32.57
CA MET A 499 14.27 9.31 33.49
C MET A 499 13.94 10.82 33.47
N ARG A 500 14.97 11.67 33.51
CA ARG A 500 14.84 13.15 33.45
C ARG A 500 14.73 13.69 32.04
N SER A 501 14.88 12.83 31.03
CA SER A 501 14.92 13.22 29.62
C SER A 501 15.98 14.29 29.32
N CYS A 502 17.11 14.28 30.02
CA CYS A 502 18.15 15.33 29.92
C CYS A 502 18.81 15.38 28.54
N ASN A 503 18.63 16.45 27.76
CA ASN A 503 19.27 16.59 26.44
C ASN A 503 20.82 16.56 26.50
N PRO A 504 21.48 17.36 27.38
CA PRO A 504 22.94 17.34 27.55
C PRO A 504 23.53 15.94 27.68
N TRP A 505 22.79 15.04 28.33
CA TRP A 505 23.28 13.71 28.57
C TRP A 505 23.37 12.85 27.31
N PHE A 506 22.36 12.95 26.45
CA PHE A 506 22.34 12.22 25.18
C PHE A 506 23.22 12.88 24.12
N TRP A 507 23.40 14.20 24.19
CA TRP A 507 24.42 14.89 23.40
C TRP A 507 25.84 14.48 23.79
N HIS A 508 26.12 14.36 25.09
CA HIS A 508 27.39 13.85 25.59
C HIS A 508 27.67 12.42 25.07
N ILE A 509 26.69 11.52 25.15
CA ILE A 509 26.81 10.17 24.57
C ILE A 509 27.24 10.23 23.11
N ALA A 510 26.51 10.98 22.28
CA ALA A 510 26.80 11.04 20.85
C ALA A 510 28.15 11.67 20.55
N TYR A 511 28.51 12.75 21.26
CA TYR A 511 29.80 13.41 21.13
C TYR A 511 30.96 12.47 21.51
N THR A 512 30.85 11.72 22.60
CA THR A 512 31.87 10.74 23.02
C THR A 512 31.97 9.61 22.01
N LEU A 513 30.84 8.98 21.63
CA LEU A 513 30.84 7.87 20.67
C LEU A 513 31.44 8.29 19.32
N TRP A 514 31.14 9.51 18.86
CA TRP A 514 31.72 10.06 17.64
C TRP A 514 33.24 10.15 17.71
N ASN A 515 33.77 10.71 18.80
CA ASN A 515 35.20 10.92 18.99
C ASN A 515 35.97 9.62 19.25
N ASP A 516 35.32 8.62 19.82
CA ASP A 516 35.87 7.29 20.07
C ASP A 516 35.80 6.36 18.84
N GLY A 517 35.20 6.82 17.73
CA GLY A 517 35.13 6.09 16.45
C GLY A 517 33.89 5.22 16.26
N TYR A 518 32.89 5.31 17.13
CA TYR A 518 31.61 4.60 17.06
C TYR A 518 30.53 5.41 16.32
N GLN A 519 30.87 5.94 15.14
CA GLN A 519 30.03 6.91 14.41
C GLN A 519 28.72 6.30 13.84
N THR A 520 28.64 4.97 13.73
CA THR A 520 27.43 4.28 13.26
C THR A 520 26.64 3.62 14.39
N ALA A 521 27.11 3.66 15.64
CA ALA A 521 26.49 2.89 16.73
C ALA A 521 25.01 3.25 16.97
N ILE A 522 24.66 4.55 16.96
CA ILE A 522 23.27 4.99 17.12
C ILE A 522 22.39 4.53 15.94
N PRO A 523 22.72 4.81 14.66
CA PRO A 523 21.88 4.38 13.54
C PRO A 523 21.85 2.85 13.34
N ASP A 524 22.94 2.12 13.63
CA ASP A 524 22.96 0.65 13.54
C ASP A 524 21.98 0.02 14.54
N VAL A 525 21.96 0.52 15.78
CA VAL A 525 20.98 0.07 16.78
C VAL A 525 19.56 0.51 16.39
N ALA A 526 19.37 1.73 15.88
CA ALA A 526 18.07 2.18 15.40
C ALA A 526 17.50 1.28 14.29
N ALA A 527 18.32 0.89 13.31
CA ALA A 527 17.93 -0.04 12.25
C ALA A 527 17.61 -1.45 12.81
N GLY A 528 18.37 -1.91 13.81
CA GLY A 528 18.09 -3.15 14.54
C GLY A 528 16.79 -3.11 15.35
N PHE A 529 16.32 -1.92 15.73
CA PHE A 529 15.02 -1.68 16.37
C PHE A 529 13.87 -1.63 15.36
N GLY A 530 14.14 -1.82 14.06
CA GLY A 530 13.14 -1.84 13.00
C GLY A 530 12.79 -0.46 12.43
N LEU A 531 13.52 0.58 12.82
CA LEU A 531 13.29 1.94 12.35
C LEU A 531 13.90 2.15 10.95
N GLY A 532 13.32 3.04 10.14
CA GLY A 532 13.87 3.41 8.83
C GLY A 532 13.59 2.43 7.69
N LYS A 533 12.67 1.48 7.88
CA LYS A 533 12.20 0.52 6.87
C LYS A 533 10.71 0.21 7.07
N PRO A 534 9.98 -0.26 6.04
CA PRO A 534 8.61 -0.72 6.20
C PRO A 534 8.49 -1.83 7.25
N THR A 535 7.43 -1.80 8.05
CA THR A 535 7.14 -2.82 9.07
C THR A 535 6.55 -4.09 8.46
N GLY A 536 5.92 -3.99 7.29
CA GLY A 536 5.25 -5.08 6.58
C GLY A 536 3.76 -5.22 6.89
N ILE A 537 3.14 -4.22 7.53
CA ILE A 537 1.70 -4.22 7.84
C ILE A 537 0.86 -4.25 6.54
N GLU A 538 -0.38 -4.73 6.61
CA GLU A 538 -1.27 -4.92 5.46
C GLU A 538 -1.88 -3.63 4.87
N ILE A 539 -1.49 -2.46 5.38
CA ILE A 539 -1.99 -1.15 4.96
C ILE A 539 -0.84 -0.25 4.50
N PRO A 540 -1.10 0.81 3.71
CA PRO A 540 -0.06 1.73 3.28
C PRO A 540 0.71 2.34 4.46
N GLU A 541 2.04 2.30 4.39
CA GLU A 541 2.95 2.85 5.40
C GLU A 541 4.13 3.56 4.74
N PHE A 542 4.79 4.46 5.48
CA PHE A 542 6.06 5.06 5.07
C PHE A 542 7.19 4.58 5.99
N GLU A 543 8.36 4.37 5.39
CA GLU A 543 9.54 3.78 6.06
C GLU A 543 10.24 4.71 7.04
N GLY A 544 9.93 6.01 7.04
CA GLY A 544 10.68 7.00 7.81
C GLY A 544 12.06 7.28 7.21
N ASN A 545 12.97 7.85 7.99
CA ASN A 545 14.33 8.17 7.55
C ASN A 545 15.33 8.02 8.70
N ILE A 546 16.48 7.39 8.42
CA ILE A 546 17.64 7.32 9.31
C ILE A 546 18.89 7.54 8.48
N ASN A 547 19.71 8.51 8.88
CA ASN A 547 21.04 8.65 8.28
C ASN A 547 21.98 7.57 8.84
N MET A 548 22.17 6.50 8.06
CA MET A 548 23.01 5.35 8.45
C MET A 548 24.50 5.66 8.51
N THR A 549 24.96 6.71 7.83
CA THR A 549 26.38 7.09 7.75
C THR A 549 26.54 8.58 7.98
N PRO A 550 26.30 9.06 9.21
CA PRO A 550 26.39 10.47 9.53
C PRO A 550 27.82 10.98 9.30
N THR A 551 27.97 12.04 8.52
CA THR A 551 29.27 12.68 8.24
C THR A 551 29.46 14.01 8.97
N ASP A 552 28.41 14.51 9.63
CA ASP A 552 28.42 15.74 10.42
C ASP A 552 28.11 15.40 11.88
N ILE A 553 29.03 15.78 12.78
CA ILE A 553 28.86 15.59 14.22
C ILE A 553 27.64 16.33 14.77
N ASN A 554 27.28 17.49 14.20
CA ASN A 554 26.09 18.24 14.63
C ASN A 554 24.83 17.42 14.38
N GLU A 555 24.71 16.82 13.19
CA GLU A 555 23.61 15.92 12.86
C GLU A 555 23.60 14.71 13.80
N TYR A 556 24.74 14.09 14.07
CA TYR A 556 24.83 12.92 14.95
C TYR A 556 24.39 13.23 16.39
N VAL A 557 24.82 14.38 16.92
CA VAL A 557 24.42 14.86 18.25
C VAL A 557 22.91 15.15 18.29
N GLN A 558 22.32 15.75 17.26
CA GLN A 558 20.87 15.97 17.20
C GLN A 558 20.07 14.67 17.02
N MET A 559 20.58 13.72 16.23
CA MET A 559 19.97 12.40 16.06
C MET A 559 19.83 11.67 17.40
N ALA A 560 20.82 11.80 18.29
CA ALA A 560 20.84 11.18 19.62
C ALA A 560 19.68 11.60 20.54
N ILE A 561 18.96 12.66 20.19
CA ILE A 561 17.75 13.11 20.89
C ILE A 561 16.49 13.02 20.03
N GLY A 562 16.54 12.31 18.90
CA GLY A 562 15.40 12.09 18.02
C GLY A 562 15.10 13.25 17.06
N GLN A 563 16.09 14.08 16.73
CA GLN A 563 15.95 15.26 15.86
C GLN A 563 16.85 15.18 14.61
N SER A 564 17.02 16.31 13.90
CA SER A 564 17.69 16.41 12.59
C SER A 564 16.87 15.76 11.47
N THR A 565 17.50 14.91 10.65
CA THR A 565 16.89 14.22 9.51
C THR A 565 16.10 12.97 9.90
N LEU A 566 16.21 12.53 11.16
CA LEU A 566 15.56 11.33 11.67
C LEU A 566 14.03 11.49 11.66
N GLN A 567 13.33 10.54 11.03
CA GLN A 567 11.88 10.51 10.98
C GLN A 567 11.36 9.09 11.16
N ASN A 568 10.33 8.91 11.96
CA ASN A 568 9.71 7.60 12.21
C ASN A 568 8.19 7.72 12.31
N SER A 569 7.49 6.65 11.94
CA SER A 569 6.04 6.58 12.10
C SER A 569 5.64 6.12 13.51
N PRO A 570 4.48 6.56 14.03
CA PRO A 570 3.93 6.04 15.28
C PRO A 570 3.87 4.51 15.32
N LEU A 571 3.56 3.87 14.18
CA LEU A 571 3.59 2.40 14.04
C LEU A 571 4.98 1.81 14.31
N GLN A 572 6.03 2.38 13.72
CA GLN A 572 7.42 1.96 14.00
C GLN A 572 7.79 2.17 15.47
N ILE A 573 7.38 3.30 16.06
CA ILE A 573 7.63 3.61 17.47
C ILE A 573 6.95 2.58 18.38
N ALA A 574 5.68 2.27 18.14
CA ALA A 574 4.93 1.26 18.90
C ALA A 574 5.57 -0.14 18.78
N ASN A 575 6.01 -0.53 17.58
CA ASN A 575 6.60 -1.85 17.36
C ASN A 575 7.95 -2.02 18.08
N PHE A 576 8.81 -0.99 18.09
CA PHE A 576 10.08 -1.13 18.81
C PHE A 576 9.87 -1.10 20.33
N VAL A 577 8.92 -0.30 20.87
CA VAL A 577 8.66 -0.34 22.32
C VAL A 577 8.01 -1.65 22.75
N ALA A 578 7.25 -2.30 21.85
CA ALA A 578 6.82 -3.69 22.04
C ALA A 578 8.03 -4.63 22.18
N ALA A 579 8.98 -4.56 21.25
CA ALA A 579 10.22 -5.34 21.31
C ALA A 579 11.05 -5.04 22.57
N VAL A 580 11.10 -3.79 23.04
CA VAL A 580 11.76 -3.45 24.30
C VAL A 580 11.04 -4.10 25.49
N GLY A 581 9.72 -4.11 25.49
CA GLY A 581 8.92 -4.69 26.58
C GLY A 581 8.90 -6.22 26.61
N ASN A 582 8.98 -6.89 25.45
CA ASN A 582 8.88 -8.35 25.34
C ASN A 582 10.22 -9.10 25.46
N GLY A 583 11.31 -8.41 25.81
CA GLY A 583 12.64 -9.02 25.98
C GLY A 583 13.51 -9.02 24.72
N GLY A 584 13.10 -8.30 23.67
CA GLY A 584 13.96 -7.97 22.52
C GLY A 584 13.51 -8.56 21.19
N THR A 585 12.37 -9.23 21.12
CA THR A 585 11.87 -9.84 19.87
C THR A 585 11.06 -8.84 19.07
N LEU A 586 11.48 -8.58 17.83
CA LEU A 586 10.76 -7.71 16.92
C LEU A 586 9.81 -8.55 16.05
N HIS A 587 8.51 -8.34 16.21
CA HIS A 587 7.48 -9.00 15.39
C HIS A 587 7.02 -8.08 14.27
N GLN A 588 6.50 -8.69 13.19
CA GLN A 588 5.79 -7.98 12.13
C GLN A 588 4.41 -7.55 12.65
N PRO A 589 4.08 -6.25 12.68
CA PRO A 589 2.74 -5.80 13.03
C PRO A 589 1.73 -6.27 12.00
N THR A 590 0.50 -6.53 12.45
CA THR A 590 -0.61 -6.89 11.56
C THR A 590 -1.91 -6.23 12.01
N VAL A 591 -2.81 -5.98 11.05
CA VAL A 591 -4.21 -5.64 11.30
C VAL A 591 -5.17 -6.77 10.93
N VAL A 592 -4.66 -7.95 10.54
CA VAL A 592 -5.45 -9.11 10.07
C VAL A 592 -5.27 -10.30 11.00
N ASP A 593 -6.35 -10.74 11.63
CA ASP A 593 -6.35 -11.94 12.49
C ASP A 593 -6.67 -13.21 11.71
N ARG A 594 -7.64 -13.17 10.79
CA ARG A 594 -7.96 -14.32 9.92
C ARG A 594 -8.70 -13.89 8.67
N ILE A 595 -8.65 -14.75 7.64
CA ILE A 595 -9.40 -14.59 6.40
C ILE A 595 -10.16 -15.88 6.15
N GLY A 596 -11.47 -15.77 5.94
CA GLY A 596 -12.31 -16.94 5.69
C GLY A 596 -13.80 -16.64 5.63
N MET A 597 -14.58 -17.66 5.27
CA MET A 597 -16.03 -17.62 5.33
C MET A 597 -16.51 -17.86 6.77
N THR A 598 -17.58 -17.16 7.16
CA THR A 598 -18.21 -17.35 8.47
C THR A 598 -18.65 -18.80 8.66
N GLY A 599 -18.23 -19.42 9.77
CA GLY A 599 -18.58 -20.80 10.10
C GLY A 599 -17.77 -21.89 9.39
N GLN A 600 -16.73 -21.51 8.63
CA GLN A 600 -15.79 -22.45 7.99
C GLN A 600 -14.36 -22.27 8.54
N GLU A 601 -13.50 -23.26 8.29
CA GLU A 601 -12.08 -23.12 8.58
C GLU A 601 -11.47 -21.99 7.73
N PRO A 602 -10.72 -21.06 8.35
CA PRO A 602 -10.16 -19.93 7.63
C PRO A 602 -9.05 -20.38 6.69
N ILE A 603 -8.93 -19.72 5.53
CA ILE A 603 -7.84 -19.95 4.57
C ILE A 603 -6.52 -19.32 5.04
N TYR A 604 -6.61 -18.35 5.94
CA TYR A 604 -5.48 -17.70 6.60
C TYR A 604 -5.85 -17.43 8.06
N LYS A 605 -4.91 -17.70 8.95
CA LYS A 605 -5.00 -17.35 10.37
C LYS A 605 -3.66 -16.75 10.79
N PHE A 606 -3.72 -15.68 11.57
CA PHE A 606 -2.56 -15.01 12.10
C PHE A 606 -1.74 -15.95 12.98
N GLU A 607 -0.44 -15.87 12.77
CA GLU A 607 0.59 -16.43 13.64
C GLU A 607 1.69 -15.35 13.78
N PRO A 608 2.17 -15.04 15.00
CA PRO A 608 3.22 -14.05 15.19
C PRO A 608 4.46 -14.36 14.35
N LYS A 609 4.92 -13.38 13.59
CA LYS A 609 6.10 -13.52 12.72
C LYS A 609 7.25 -12.69 13.25
N GLU A 610 8.28 -13.37 13.75
CA GLU A 610 9.55 -12.75 14.14
C GLU A 610 10.27 -12.23 12.89
N ILE A 611 10.63 -10.95 12.89
CA ILE A 611 11.37 -10.27 11.81
C ILE A 611 12.73 -9.74 12.26
N GLY A 612 13.06 -9.88 13.55
CA GLY A 612 14.37 -9.53 14.08
C GLY A 612 14.44 -9.66 15.60
N THR A 613 15.63 -9.39 16.11
CA THR A 613 15.89 -9.26 17.54
C THR A 613 16.67 -7.98 17.75
N LEU A 614 16.34 -7.22 18.79
CA LEU A 614 17.06 -6.00 19.14
C LEU A 614 18.55 -6.34 19.35
N PRO A 615 19.49 -5.56 18.80
CA PRO A 615 20.92 -5.79 18.94
C PRO A 615 21.40 -5.32 20.31
N VAL A 616 20.78 -5.81 21.39
CA VAL A 616 20.99 -5.40 22.77
C VAL A 616 21.07 -6.65 23.65
N THR A 617 22.07 -6.71 24.52
CA THR A 617 22.19 -7.80 25.49
C THR A 617 21.04 -7.76 26.52
N PRO A 618 20.63 -8.90 27.09
CA PRO A 618 19.57 -8.92 28.11
C PRO A 618 19.85 -8.02 29.32
N GLU A 619 21.10 -7.92 29.76
CA GLU A 619 21.50 -7.02 30.87
C GLU A 619 21.28 -5.55 30.52
N ASN A 620 21.70 -5.13 29.32
CA ASN A 620 21.51 -3.75 28.88
C ASN A 620 20.05 -3.43 28.58
N LEU A 621 19.29 -4.39 28.06
CA LEU A 621 17.85 -4.24 27.85
C LEU A 621 17.12 -4.04 29.18
N GLU A 622 17.46 -4.82 30.21
CA GLU A 622 16.91 -4.64 31.56
C GLU A 622 17.21 -3.24 32.10
N ALA A 623 18.44 -2.73 31.88
CA ALA A 623 18.79 -1.37 32.29
C ALA A 623 17.94 -0.30 31.60
N VAL A 624 17.61 -0.49 30.32
CA VAL A 624 16.71 0.39 29.54
C VAL A 624 15.28 0.31 30.08
N GLN A 625 14.74 -0.90 30.30
CA GLN A 625 13.40 -1.13 30.83
C GLN A 625 13.22 -0.49 32.24
N GLN A 626 14.20 -0.65 33.12
CA GLN A 626 14.22 -0.01 34.44
C GLN A 626 14.21 1.52 34.32
N ALA A 627 14.99 2.09 33.39
CA ALA A 627 15.03 3.53 33.17
C ALA A 627 13.68 4.06 32.65
N MET A 628 12.99 3.32 31.77
CA MET A 628 11.63 3.65 31.33
C MET A 628 10.61 3.55 32.47
N THR A 629 10.75 2.59 33.38
CA THR A 629 9.92 2.53 34.60
C THR A 629 10.16 3.74 35.51
N MET A 630 11.40 4.20 35.62
CA MET A 630 11.74 5.39 36.41
C MET A 630 11.09 6.66 35.87
N VAL A 631 10.90 6.81 34.56
CA VAL A 631 10.17 7.94 33.95
C VAL A 631 8.77 8.09 34.56
N ILE A 632 8.11 6.97 34.86
CA ILE A 632 6.77 6.91 35.42
C ILE A 632 6.80 6.98 36.95
N ARG A 633 7.61 6.16 37.61
CA ARG A 633 7.46 5.89 39.06
C ARG A 633 8.35 6.76 39.94
N ASN A 634 9.44 7.30 39.42
CA ASN A 634 10.32 8.14 40.21
C ASN A 634 9.70 9.54 40.40
N PRO A 635 9.73 10.15 41.59
CA PRO A 635 9.22 11.51 41.80
C PRO A 635 9.86 12.58 40.91
N SER A 636 11.07 12.32 40.42
CA SER A 636 11.77 13.19 39.47
C SER A 636 11.54 12.80 38.01
N GLY A 637 10.81 11.71 37.72
CA GLY A 637 10.51 11.25 36.36
C GLY A 637 9.59 12.21 35.61
N THR A 638 9.80 12.37 34.31
CA THR A 638 9.07 13.37 33.50
C THR A 638 7.57 13.11 33.38
N ALA A 639 7.11 11.87 33.61
CA ALA A 639 5.70 11.51 33.52
C ALA A 639 5.05 11.26 34.89
N ASN A 640 5.81 11.28 35.98
CA ASN A 640 5.34 10.80 37.28
C ASN A 640 4.05 11.48 37.76
N PHE A 641 3.94 12.79 37.57
CA PHE A 641 2.77 13.55 38.01
C PHE A 641 1.46 13.12 37.32
N GLN A 642 1.53 12.53 36.12
CA GLN A 642 0.35 12.02 35.41
C GLN A 642 -0.10 10.65 35.93
N PHE A 643 0.84 9.87 36.48
CA PHE A 643 0.64 8.46 36.86
C PHE A 643 0.76 8.23 38.38
N GLN A 644 0.58 9.28 39.18
CA GLN A 644 0.56 9.15 40.64
C GLN A 644 -0.56 8.20 41.07
N ASN A 645 -0.20 7.16 41.83
CA ASN A 645 -1.13 6.11 42.27
C ASN A 645 -1.85 5.36 41.13
N TYR A 646 -1.30 5.40 39.91
CA TYR A 646 -1.86 4.64 38.80
C TYR A 646 -1.67 3.13 39.04
N PRO A 647 -2.74 2.32 39.02
CA PRO A 647 -2.72 0.95 39.53
C PRO A 647 -1.92 0.00 38.63
N TRP A 648 -1.74 0.37 37.35
CA TRP A 648 -1.11 -0.49 36.36
C TRP A 648 0.41 -0.29 36.27
N ASN A 649 1.16 -1.37 36.24
CA ASN A 649 2.53 -1.60 35.82
C ASN A 649 2.77 -1.16 34.37
N ILE A 650 3.42 -0.01 34.25
CA ILE A 650 3.71 0.65 32.98
C ILE A 650 5.14 1.16 32.95
N ALA A 651 5.74 1.12 31.76
CA ALA A 651 7.02 1.74 31.44
C ALA A 651 6.81 2.64 30.22
N GLY A 652 7.51 3.77 30.15
CA GLY A 652 7.34 4.67 29.02
C GLY A 652 8.36 5.78 28.95
N LYS A 653 8.22 6.60 27.92
CA LYS A 653 9.09 7.73 27.65
C LYS A 653 8.30 8.88 27.04
N THR A 654 8.41 10.05 27.65
CA THR A 654 7.91 11.31 27.09
C THR A 654 8.77 11.76 25.92
N GLY A 655 8.17 12.39 24.92
CA GLY A 655 8.87 13.04 23.82
C GLY A 655 8.30 14.43 23.55
N THR A 656 9.19 15.36 23.24
CA THR A 656 8.86 16.68 22.71
C THR A 656 9.79 16.86 21.52
N ALA A 657 9.23 17.07 20.35
CA ALA A 657 10.00 17.25 19.11
C ALA A 657 9.73 18.65 18.56
N GLU A 658 10.79 19.44 18.39
CA GLU A 658 10.67 20.82 17.93
C GLU A 658 10.12 20.86 16.50
N ASN A 659 9.14 21.75 16.27
CA ASN A 659 8.67 22.08 14.94
C ASN A 659 9.09 23.53 14.63
N SER A 660 9.83 23.74 13.55
CA SER A 660 10.30 25.06 13.14
C SER A 660 9.19 26.05 12.78
N THR A 661 7.98 25.54 12.53
CA THR A 661 6.82 26.31 12.05
C THR A 661 5.71 26.48 13.09
N GLY A 662 5.86 25.92 14.30
CA GLY A 662 4.79 25.92 15.30
C GLY A 662 5.21 25.43 16.68
N THR A 663 4.21 25.07 17.47
CA THR A 663 4.40 24.37 18.75
C THR A 663 5.05 22.99 18.52
N PRO A 664 5.84 22.49 19.48
CA PRO A 664 6.42 21.15 19.37
C PRO A 664 5.36 20.04 19.20
N HIS A 665 5.74 18.91 18.61
CA HIS A 665 4.94 17.69 18.62
C HIS A 665 5.06 16.99 19.98
N ALA A 666 3.92 16.62 20.55
CA ALA A 666 3.84 15.94 21.84
C ALA A 666 3.83 14.42 21.63
N TRP A 667 4.85 13.74 22.14
CA TRP A 667 5.02 12.30 22.01
C TRP A 667 4.94 11.59 23.36
N PHE A 668 4.39 10.38 23.35
CA PHE A 668 4.56 9.42 24.44
C PHE A 668 4.58 8.01 23.88
N ALA A 669 5.53 7.19 24.30
CA ALA A 669 5.58 5.77 23.92
C ALA A 669 5.94 4.90 25.12
N GLY A 670 5.39 3.69 25.18
CA GLY A 670 5.58 2.81 26.32
C GLY A 670 4.84 1.49 26.18
N TYR A 671 4.89 0.69 27.22
CA TYR A 671 4.24 -0.62 27.28
C TYR A 671 3.76 -0.94 28.69
N THR A 672 2.84 -1.88 28.80
CA THR A 672 2.37 -2.48 30.04
C THR A 672 3.12 -3.79 30.33
N PHE A 673 3.19 -4.16 31.60
CA PHE A 673 3.76 -5.44 32.04
C PHE A 673 2.98 -6.01 33.22
N GLU A 674 1.65 -6.12 33.06
CA GLU A 674 0.76 -6.74 34.05
C GLU A 674 0.85 -8.26 34.08
N GLU A 675 1.21 -8.88 32.96
CA GLU A 675 1.21 -10.34 32.82
C GLU A 675 -0.19 -10.96 33.09
N ASP A 676 -1.27 -10.26 32.73
CA ASP A 676 -2.63 -10.78 32.83
C ASP A 676 -2.88 -11.83 31.72
N PRO A 677 -3.20 -13.09 32.06
CA PRO A 677 -3.41 -14.15 31.07
C PRO A 677 -4.68 -13.94 30.22
N ASP A 678 -5.65 -13.17 30.70
CA ASP A 678 -6.93 -12.93 30.01
C ASP A 678 -6.92 -11.61 29.22
N ARG A 679 -5.92 -10.75 29.44
CA ARG A 679 -5.78 -9.44 28.79
C ARG A 679 -4.30 -9.14 28.49
N PRO A 680 -3.80 -9.47 27.28
CA PRO A 680 -2.39 -9.34 26.94
C PRO A 680 -1.80 -7.96 27.21
N ASP A 681 -0.51 -7.89 27.54
CA ASP A 681 0.18 -6.62 27.65
C ASP A 681 0.22 -5.87 26.31
N ILE A 682 0.13 -4.55 26.36
CA ILE A 682 0.08 -3.67 25.19
C ILE A 682 1.27 -2.73 25.11
N ALA A 683 1.68 -2.42 23.89
CA ALA A 683 2.64 -1.40 23.52
C ALA A 683 1.91 -0.26 22.80
N ILE A 684 2.25 0.98 23.14
CA ILE A 684 1.53 2.18 22.73
C ILE A 684 2.51 3.23 22.23
N ALA A 685 2.18 3.90 21.12
CA ALA A 685 2.79 5.14 20.70
C ALA A 685 1.74 6.19 20.38
N ILE A 686 1.95 7.41 20.85
CA ILE A 686 1.05 8.55 20.70
C ILE A 686 1.85 9.73 20.18
N ILE A 687 1.34 10.38 19.14
CA ILE A 687 1.79 11.70 18.70
C ILE A 687 0.58 12.64 18.62
N LEU A 688 0.75 13.86 19.15
CA LEU A 688 -0.13 14.99 18.87
C LEU A 688 0.68 16.08 18.17
N GLU A 689 0.25 16.44 16.97
CA GLU A 689 0.92 17.44 16.16
C GLU A 689 0.72 18.82 16.76
N ASN A 690 1.80 19.61 16.91
CA ASN A 690 1.71 20.99 17.38
C ASN A 690 0.99 21.15 18.73
N ALA A 691 1.05 20.14 19.60
CA ALA A 691 0.35 20.13 20.88
C ALA A 691 1.23 20.56 22.07
N GLY A 692 2.54 20.74 21.87
CA GLY A 692 3.47 21.10 22.93
C GLY A 692 4.13 19.88 23.58
N GLU A 693 4.04 19.75 24.90
CA GLU A 693 4.85 18.80 25.67
C GLU A 693 4.21 17.41 25.77
N GLY A 694 5.01 16.36 25.50
CA GLY A 694 4.56 14.97 25.64
C GLY A 694 4.07 14.60 27.04
N SER A 695 4.66 15.16 28.10
CA SER A 695 4.25 14.90 29.48
C SER A 695 2.90 15.53 29.85
N GLU A 696 2.51 16.61 29.19
CA GLU A 696 1.28 17.35 29.49
C GLU A 696 0.12 16.90 28.62
N MET A 697 0.39 16.51 27.36
CA MET A 697 -0.63 16.21 26.36
C MET A 697 -0.74 14.72 26.03
N ALA A 698 0.37 14.06 25.69
CA ALA A 698 0.36 12.66 25.25
C ALA A 698 0.35 11.65 26.42
N ALA A 699 0.96 11.98 27.56
CA ALA A 699 0.96 11.11 28.74
C ALA A 699 -0.44 10.88 29.36
N PRO A 700 -1.33 11.89 29.47
CA PRO A 700 -2.73 11.65 29.83
C PRO A 700 -3.46 10.70 28.87
N LEU A 701 -3.19 10.78 27.56
CA LEU A 701 -3.79 9.85 26.59
C LEU A 701 -3.30 8.42 26.83
N PHE A 702 -1.99 8.23 27.09
CA PHE A 702 -1.46 6.92 27.46
C PHE A 702 -2.14 6.36 28.71
N ARG A 703 -2.36 7.20 29.73
CA ARG A 703 -3.12 6.83 30.93
C ARG A 703 -4.54 6.39 30.60
N ARG A 704 -5.24 7.15 29.75
CA ARG A 704 -6.60 6.79 29.33
C ARG A 704 -6.63 5.48 28.56
N ILE A 705 -5.73 5.27 27.60
CA ILE A 705 -5.64 4.02 26.82
C ILE A 705 -5.49 2.81 27.75
N VAL A 706 -4.51 2.85 28.65
CA VAL A 706 -4.27 1.74 29.58
C VAL A 706 -5.46 1.53 30.52
N SER A 707 -6.12 2.60 30.97
CA SER A 707 -7.29 2.50 31.85
C SER A 707 -8.46 1.85 31.11
N LEU A 708 -8.81 2.36 29.93
CA LEU A 708 -9.87 1.81 29.09
C LEU A 708 -9.59 0.34 28.78
N TYR A 709 -8.36 0.01 28.37
CA TYR A 709 -7.98 -1.34 27.98
C TYR A 709 -8.17 -2.37 29.10
N PHE A 710 -7.64 -2.11 30.31
CA PHE A 710 -7.72 -3.06 31.43
C PHE A 710 -9.01 -2.97 32.26
N THR A 711 -9.83 -1.94 32.05
CA THR A 711 -11.15 -1.83 32.69
C THR A 711 -12.30 -2.15 31.75
N ASN A 712 -12.03 -2.70 30.55
CA ASN A 712 -13.04 -3.01 29.55
C ASN A 712 -13.95 -1.80 29.24
N MET A 713 -13.33 -0.65 28.99
CA MET A 713 -13.98 0.63 28.70
C MET A 713 -14.78 1.25 29.86
N GLU A 714 -14.78 0.66 31.06
CA GLU A 714 -15.55 1.18 32.20
C GLU A 714 -14.94 2.46 32.81
N ASN A 715 -13.63 2.68 32.64
CA ASN A 715 -12.93 3.82 33.25
C ASN A 715 -11.97 4.50 32.26
N ALA A 716 -12.27 5.75 31.93
CA ALA A 716 -11.46 6.59 31.04
C ALA A 716 -10.14 7.11 31.64
N GLY A 717 -9.79 6.73 32.88
CA GLY A 717 -8.49 7.05 33.47
C GLY A 717 -8.30 8.54 33.80
N GLY A 718 -9.37 9.29 34.03
CA GLY A 718 -9.35 10.72 34.34
C GLY A 718 -9.70 11.63 33.16
N ILE A 719 -9.69 12.94 33.39
CA ILE A 719 -10.09 13.99 32.43
C ILE A 719 -8.88 14.43 31.59
N MET A 720 -9.07 14.67 30.29
CA MET A 720 -8.05 15.20 29.38
C MET A 720 -7.83 16.70 29.57
N PRO A 721 -6.66 17.26 29.20
CA PRO A 721 -6.41 18.70 29.27
C PRO A 721 -7.48 19.53 28.55
N TRP A 722 -7.90 19.11 27.36
CA TRP A 722 -8.94 19.79 26.55
C TRP A 722 -10.38 19.53 27.00
N GLU A 723 -10.62 18.57 27.90
CA GLU A 723 -11.95 18.31 28.47
C GLU A 723 -12.21 19.13 29.75
N SER A 724 -11.17 19.74 30.33
CA SER A 724 -11.21 20.31 31.67
C SER A 724 -11.76 21.75 31.76
N ALA A 725 -12.22 22.36 30.66
CA ALA A 725 -12.87 23.68 30.63
C ALA A 725 -13.97 23.77 29.53
N PRO A 726 -15.09 24.51 29.73
CA PRO A 726 -16.05 24.74 28.67
C PRO A 726 -15.44 25.60 27.55
N TYR A 727 -15.66 25.19 26.30
CA TYR A 727 -15.30 25.91 25.09
C TYR A 727 -15.90 27.34 25.10
N ILE A 728 -15.05 28.35 25.22
CA ILE A 728 -15.38 29.75 24.92
C ILE A 728 -14.54 30.13 23.70
N PRO A 729 -15.10 30.15 22.48
CA PRO A 729 -14.37 30.61 21.31
C PRO A 729 -13.97 32.06 21.53
N ALA A 730 -12.69 32.36 21.32
CA ALA A 730 -12.19 33.73 21.39
C ALA A 730 -12.98 34.58 20.38
N GLN A 731 -13.83 35.48 20.89
CA GLN A 731 -14.36 36.57 20.09
C GLN A 731 -13.14 37.40 19.62
N PRO A 732 -13.05 37.76 18.33
CA PRO A 732 -12.05 38.72 17.90
C PRO A 732 -12.30 40.03 18.66
N ASP A 733 -11.25 40.61 19.24
CA ASP A 733 -11.31 41.96 19.79
C ASP A 733 -11.85 42.90 18.70
N GLU A 734 -12.95 43.60 19.00
CA GLU A 734 -13.44 44.68 18.14
C GLU A 734 -12.35 45.78 18.08
N GLU A 735 -11.78 46.01 16.89
CA GLU A 735 -11.09 47.26 16.54
C GLU A 735 -12.09 48.36 16.19
#